data_AF-A0A4S2M080-F1
#
_entry.id   AF-A0A4S2M080-F1
#
_cell.length_a   1.000
_cell.length_b   1.000
_cell.length_c   1.000
_cell.angle_alpha   90.00
_cell.angle_beta   90.00
_cell.angle_gamma   90.00
#
_symmetry.space_group_name_H-M   'P 1'
#
loop_
_entity.id
_entity.type
_entity.pdbx_description
1 polymer ?
#
loop_
_entity_poly.entity_id
_entity_poly.type
_entity_poly.pdbx_seq_one_letter_code
_entity_poly.pdbx_strand_id
1 'polypeptide(L)'
;MARGSFIGKFQDSSMTTMSKRRGREAEDSQEGENLKGLNSGKGLQKDDNGKVKNTTRLSGSAVQKQGIVKILDRPRDSKKVVTEKKSIKEKRIPKGSKRKGGEKKVYTKRDLRLMRLRSKKHADVVMKILPLWEVLRRNDTPKEKRFELINDILSKTRDKIADLCLPHDSARIMESVIQYGTEAQRWKLFAEIKSHLRLLSKSKYAKHIVIKLLKYGDREHQLEVLKVFRGHMTKLIGNRTSVEVVDLLYNDYANATQRGGIMQELYGNVHALKLVENQIHTLDGALALNPDKKRAILSHVNELLVSMVSKGLTKYTVVQHLLLEYLQTVASDGKESSVQCAVSEDADNFSPDEKLLSLIELLVEGQVVPMLHTREGVRAALHALWAAPPRLRKPLVRGLKTCVSSIARNEHGHLFLIGLLDMVDDMVLLKKLVIKEIIEDLKLFCVHPEARKVLLYMLSPRDPHHFSPQLQHSLFIAGDSNPHTKKPLGIRALELRHPDLKLLPRLLQLISTNLLELFVGSSSSEGLLAYEDRGRLVLLAEVLIRSASHHLSYKNVVASYQRSTASAPNTEVADSCGLSDQDVDQLRQLRQTALKQIVDLLLVPGFVPVGTHKEATDAKSNIGRDDERIKRHKRAVKLVEKQLGQVTKPDFASFEDGERMEDDESFEPTPTACAMPFLERPEGQLLMRRLLKDGQLHKDFIFGRMILEHVPPSNLCAWTRCNRSCFVLVNMYEMGDPKMCKLLRSALKPCIPELSVSPLPGAKVLYKHLSCSD
;
A
#
# COMPACT_ATOMS: atom_id res chain seq x y z
N MET A 1 -12.61 23.23 46.64
CA MET A 1 -12.97 22.68 47.98
C MET A 1 -13.27 21.19 47.84
N ALA A 2 -13.33 20.46 48.95
CA ALA A 2 -13.22 18.99 48.96
C ALA A 2 -14.56 18.25 49.03
N ARG A 3 -14.53 16.99 48.55
CA ARG A 3 -15.40 15.83 48.90
C ARG A 3 -16.92 15.93 48.72
N GLY A 4 -17.49 14.87 48.11
CA GLY A 4 -18.92 14.56 48.13
C GLY A 4 -19.17 13.18 47.55
N SER A 5 -19.32 12.17 48.42
CA SER A 5 -19.72 10.81 48.03
C SER A 5 -21.24 10.68 48.14
N PHE A 6 -21.89 9.94 47.23
CA PHE A 6 -23.24 9.45 47.48
C PHE A 6 -23.46 8.03 46.97
N ILE A 7 -24.04 7.21 47.84
CA ILE A 7 -24.41 5.82 47.62
C ILE A 7 -25.93 5.76 47.43
N GLY A 8 -26.41 4.91 46.51
CA GLY A 8 -27.83 4.60 46.36
C GLY A 8 -28.03 3.14 45.98
N LYS A 9 -28.33 2.30 46.98
CA LYS A 9 -28.92 0.96 46.77
C LYS A 9 -30.45 1.08 46.84
N PHE A 10 -31.16 0.30 46.05
CA PHE A 10 -32.54 -0.10 46.37
C PHE A 10 -32.74 -1.59 46.04
N GLN A 11 -33.56 -2.27 46.83
CA GLN A 11 -33.84 -3.71 46.75
C GLN A 11 -35.27 -4.01 46.27
N ASP A 12 -35.42 -5.21 45.73
CA ASP A 12 -36.58 -6.11 45.63
C ASP A 12 -38.00 -5.64 46.03
N SER A 13 -38.97 -5.96 45.16
CA SER A 13 -40.27 -6.53 45.58
C SER A 13 -41.03 -7.28 44.46
N SER A 14 -40.88 -8.61 44.49
CA SER A 14 -41.80 -9.73 44.16
C SER A 14 -43.25 -9.56 43.63
N MET A 15 -43.72 -10.65 42.97
CA MET A 15 -45.13 -11.11 42.74
C MET A 15 -45.96 -10.43 41.62
N THR A 16 -46.93 -11.05 40.93
CA THR A 16 -47.34 -12.45 40.62
C THR A 16 -48.46 -12.41 39.55
N THR A 17 -48.65 -13.47 38.72
CA THR A 17 -49.87 -13.99 38.01
C THR A 17 -49.54 -14.44 36.56
N MET A 18 -49.66 -15.72 36.15
CA MET A 18 -50.84 -16.62 35.99
C MET A 18 -51.70 -16.38 34.72
N SER A 19 -51.41 -17.09 33.62
CA SER A 19 -52.39 -17.84 32.78
C SER A 19 -51.63 -18.67 31.72
N LYS A 20 -51.54 -20.02 31.74
CA LYS A 20 -52.54 -21.10 31.52
C LYS A 20 -53.25 -21.14 30.16
N ARG A 21 -52.72 -21.97 29.23
CA ARG A 21 -53.38 -23.08 28.48
C ARG A 21 -52.29 -23.79 27.63
N ARG A 22 -51.99 -25.08 27.86
CA ARG A 22 -52.60 -26.31 27.26
C ARG A 22 -52.51 -26.32 25.72
N GLY A 23 -51.98 -27.34 25.03
CA GLY A 23 -51.38 -28.63 25.45
C GLY A 23 -51.83 -29.81 24.55
N ARG A 24 -51.04 -30.90 24.51
CA ARG A 24 -51.14 -32.15 23.68
C ARG A 24 -50.48 -32.04 22.28
N GLU A 25 -49.63 -32.97 21.80
CA GLU A 25 -49.61 -34.47 21.81
C GLU A 25 -50.73 -35.06 20.94
N ALA A 26 -50.57 -36.15 20.18
CA ALA A 26 -49.41 -36.90 19.64
C ALA A 26 -49.98 -37.88 18.56
N GLU A 27 -49.12 -38.55 17.76
CA GLU A 27 -49.43 -39.85 17.08
C GLU A 27 -50.58 -39.87 16.02
N ASP A 28 -50.68 -40.76 15.01
CA ASP A 28 -49.76 -41.74 14.40
C ASP A 28 -50.21 -42.08 12.94
N SER A 29 -49.31 -42.65 12.14
CA SER A 29 -49.49 -43.75 11.14
C SER A 29 -50.39 -43.72 9.88
N GLN A 30 -49.90 -44.48 8.87
CA GLN A 30 -50.59 -45.15 7.72
C GLN A 30 -51.17 -44.29 6.56
N GLU A 31 -51.18 -44.69 5.26
CA GLU A 31 -50.52 -45.77 4.46
C GLU A 31 -50.72 -45.47 2.94
N GLY A 32 -49.95 -46.07 1.99
CA GLY A 32 -50.30 -46.05 0.54
C GLY A 32 -49.19 -46.32 -0.51
N GLU A 33 -49.25 -47.45 -1.25
CA GLU A 33 -48.41 -47.82 -2.43
C GLU A 33 -49.06 -47.42 -3.80
N ASN A 34 -48.57 -47.66 -5.05
CA ASN A 34 -47.44 -48.40 -5.70
C ASN A 34 -46.77 -47.44 -6.74
N LEU A 35 -45.56 -47.60 -7.33
CA LEU A 35 -44.64 -48.69 -7.75
C LEU A 35 -44.84 -49.30 -9.18
N LYS A 36 -43.73 -49.29 -9.96
CA LYS A 36 -43.43 -50.04 -11.24
C LYS A 36 -44.11 -49.53 -12.53
N GLY A 37 -43.59 -49.73 -13.76
CA GLY A 37 -42.33 -50.29 -14.32
C GLY A 37 -42.30 -50.06 -15.87
N LEU A 38 -41.19 -49.87 -16.62
CA LEU A 38 -40.00 -50.69 -16.90
C LEU A 38 -40.16 -51.71 -18.08
N ASN A 39 -39.48 -51.47 -19.23
CA ASN A 39 -38.97 -52.44 -20.26
C ASN A 39 -38.64 -51.74 -21.62
N SER A 40 -37.88 -52.27 -22.61
CA SER A 40 -36.65 -53.12 -22.68
C SER A 40 -36.29 -53.48 -24.15
N GLY A 41 -35.01 -53.59 -24.54
CA GLY A 41 -34.54 -54.35 -25.76
C GLY A 41 -33.74 -53.55 -26.82
N LYS A 42 -32.43 -53.81 -27.01
CA LYS A 42 -31.74 -54.63 -28.07
C LYS A 42 -31.79 -54.00 -29.50
N GLY A 43 -30.72 -53.77 -30.29
CA GLY A 43 -29.25 -54.04 -30.27
C GLY A 43 -28.54 -53.14 -31.33
N LEU A 44 -27.49 -53.49 -32.11
CA LEU A 44 -26.51 -54.61 -32.12
C LEU A 44 -25.38 -54.39 -33.21
N GLN A 45 -24.09 -54.18 -32.83
CA GLN A 45 -22.84 -54.41 -33.64
C GLN A 45 -22.62 -53.62 -34.98
N LYS A 46 -21.41 -53.39 -35.56
CA LYS A 46 -19.98 -53.73 -35.30
C LYS A 46 -19.00 -52.83 -36.13
N ASP A 47 -17.70 -52.80 -35.74
CA ASP A 47 -16.40 -52.66 -36.50
C ASP A 47 -16.28 -51.61 -37.67
N ASP A 48 -15.19 -50.85 -37.91
CA ASP A 48 -13.80 -51.31 -38.08
C ASP A 48 -12.70 -50.18 -38.13
N ASN A 49 -11.55 -50.52 -37.53
CA ASN A 49 -10.12 -50.16 -37.71
C ASN A 49 -9.59 -49.21 -38.85
N GLY A 50 -8.45 -48.49 -38.61
CA GLY A 50 -7.76 -47.79 -39.73
C GLY A 50 -6.50 -46.88 -39.54
N LYS A 51 -5.40 -47.36 -38.93
CA LYS A 51 -3.97 -46.93 -39.08
C LYS A 51 -3.53 -45.48 -39.49
N VAL A 52 -2.82 -44.83 -38.54
CA VAL A 52 -1.44 -44.28 -38.63
C VAL A 52 -0.87 -43.76 -39.97
N LYS A 53 -0.41 -42.50 -39.99
CA LYS A 53 0.86 -42.08 -40.65
C LYS A 53 1.63 -41.03 -39.82
N ASN A 54 2.93 -41.27 -39.65
CA ASN A 54 3.92 -40.33 -39.10
C ASN A 54 4.44 -39.39 -40.21
N THR A 55 4.69 -38.12 -39.89
CA THR A 55 5.79 -37.33 -40.48
C THR A 55 6.40 -36.38 -39.44
N THR A 56 7.72 -36.41 -39.32
CA THR A 56 8.53 -35.56 -38.44
C THR A 56 9.02 -34.30 -39.18
N ARG A 57 9.03 -33.13 -38.52
CA ARG A 57 10.24 -32.30 -38.25
C ARG A 57 9.93 -30.85 -37.78
N LEU A 58 10.53 -30.52 -36.63
CA LEU A 58 11.30 -29.30 -36.29
C LEU A 58 10.67 -27.88 -36.31
N SER A 59 10.95 -27.19 -35.18
CA SER A 59 11.24 -25.75 -34.99
C SER A 59 10.13 -24.70 -35.10
N GLY A 60 10.15 -23.74 -34.15
CA GLY A 60 9.44 -22.45 -34.25
C GLY A 60 8.69 -22.01 -33.00
N SER A 61 9.36 -21.30 -32.07
CA SER A 61 8.69 -20.61 -30.97
C SER A 61 7.84 -19.43 -31.48
N ALA A 62 6.55 -19.39 -31.12
CA ALA A 62 5.67 -18.27 -31.45
C ALA A 62 5.09 -17.62 -30.17
N VAL A 63 5.68 -16.48 -29.77
CA VAL A 63 5.23 -15.68 -28.61
C VAL A 63 3.92 -14.97 -28.95
N GLN A 64 2.82 -15.30 -28.25
CA GLN A 64 1.58 -14.53 -28.35
C GLN A 64 1.67 -13.25 -27.50
N LYS A 65 1.51 -12.10 -28.17
CA LYS A 65 1.55 -10.78 -27.54
C LYS A 65 0.29 -10.50 -26.73
N GLN A 66 0.49 -9.87 -25.56
CA GLN A 66 -0.56 -9.52 -24.61
C GLN A 66 -1.53 -8.48 -25.19
N GLY A 67 -2.83 -8.71 -25.01
CA GLY A 67 -3.89 -7.77 -25.36
C GLY A 67 -4.25 -6.84 -24.20
N ILE A 68 -4.21 -5.53 -24.42
CA ILE A 68 -4.72 -4.53 -23.47
C ILE A 68 -6.25 -4.65 -23.37
N VAL A 69 -6.76 -4.94 -22.17
CA VAL A 69 -8.19 -5.04 -21.90
C VAL A 69 -8.81 -3.63 -21.94
N LYS A 70 -9.64 -3.39 -22.96
CA LYS A 70 -10.57 -2.25 -22.97
C LYS A 70 -11.57 -2.42 -21.83
N ILE A 71 -11.81 -1.36 -21.07
CA ILE A 71 -12.90 -1.30 -20.09
C ILE A 71 -14.22 -1.40 -20.86
N LEU A 72 -15.09 -2.32 -20.44
CA LEU A 72 -16.40 -2.58 -21.02
C LEU A 72 -17.43 -1.59 -20.46
N ASP A 73 -17.96 -0.73 -21.32
CA ASP A 73 -19.25 -0.06 -21.06
C ASP A 73 -20.37 -1.10 -21.01
N ARG A 74 -21.27 -0.98 -20.03
CA ARG A 74 -22.52 -1.76 -19.98
C ARG A 74 -23.63 -1.04 -20.78
N PRO A 75 -24.50 -1.76 -21.49
CA PRO A 75 -25.58 -1.16 -22.25
C PRO A 75 -26.69 -0.62 -21.33
N ARG A 76 -27.30 0.50 -21.74
CA ARG A 76 -28.62 0.94 -21.26
C ARG A 76 -29.58 0.95 -22.45
N ASP A 77 -30.46 -0.06 -22.48
CA ASP A 77 -31.67 -0.01 -23.30
C ASP A 77 -32.83 0.53 -22.46
N SER A 78 -33.33 1.71 -22.81
CA SER A 78 -34.74 2.07 -22.61
C SER A 78 -35.15 3.21 -23.54
N LYS A 79 -36.12 2.90 -24.40
CA LYS A 79 -36.67 3.75 -25.48
C LYS A 79 -37.11 5.13 -24.96
N LYS A 80 -36.89 6.19 -25.76
CA LYS A 80 -37.84 7.32 -25.84
C LYS A 80 -37.96 7.87 -27.26
N VAL A 81 -39.17 8.34 -27.55
CA VAL A 81 -39.72 8.63 -28.89
C VAL A 81 -39.31 10.02 -29.38
N VAL A 82 -39.24 10.17 -30.71
CA VAL A 82 -38.93 11.42 -31.43
C VAL A 82 -40.03 12.46 -31.27
N THR A 83 -39.66 13.73 -31.08
CA THR A 83 -40.41 14.89 -31.60
C THR A 83 -39.51 16.13 -31.68
N GLU A 84 -39.85 17.05 -32.58
CA GLU A 84 -38.94 18.05 -33.15
C GLU A 84 -38.62 19.26 -32.24
N LYS A 85 -37.52 19.97 -32.53
CA LYS A 85 -37.49 21.45 -32.48
C LYS A 85 -36.41 22.11 -33.35
N LYS A 86 -36.89 22.70 -34.45
CA LYS A 86 -36.44 23.91 -35.18
C LYS A 86 -34.99 24.40 -34.99
N SER A 87 -34.23 24.39 -36.08
CA SER A 87 -33.00 25.17 -36.25
C SER A 87 -33.28 26.61 -36.71
N ILE A 88 -32.59 27.59 -36.12
CA ILE A 88 -32.58 28.99 -36.56
C ILE A 88 -31.32 29.25 -37.41
N LYS A 89 -31.47 30.04 -38.47
CA LYS A 89 -30.47 30.27 -39.53
C LYS A 89 -29.38 31.25 -39.08
N GLU A 90 -28.12 30.93 -39.35
CA GLU A 90 -27.09 31.94 -39.59
C GLU A 90 -26.92 32.24 -41.09
N LYS A 91 -26.47 33.46 -41.39
CA LYS A 91 -26.64 34.12 -42.69
C LYS A 91 -25.66 33.61 -43.76
N ARG A 92 -26.16 33.45 -44.99
CA ARG A 92 -25.35 33.18 -46.19
C ARG A 92 -24.61 34.44 -46.64
N ILE A 93 -23.33 34.30 -46.98
CA ILE A 93 -22.59 35.24 -47.84
C ILE A 93 -22.81 34.81 -49.31
N PRO A 94 -22.88 35.74 -50.30
CA PRO A 94 -23.31 35.39 -51.66
C PRO A 94 -22.31 34.52 -52.44
N LYS A 95 -22.84 33.62 -53.28
CA LYS A 95 -22.03 32.89 -54.29
C LYS A 95 -21.72 33.81 -55.47
N GLY A 96 -20.44 34.08 -55.73
CA GLY A 96 -19.97 34.82 -56.90
C GLY A 96 -18.99 34.03 -57.76
N SER A 97 -19.35 33.80 -59.03
CA SER A 97 -18.52 33.28 -60.14
C SER A 97 -17.97 31.83 -60.05
N LYS A 98 -18.14 31.09 -61.15
CA LYS A 98 -17.37 29.86 -61.43
C LYS A 98 -15.93 30.24 -61.80
N ARG A 99 -14.91 29.63 -61.19
CA ARG A 99 -13.55 29.57 -61.77
C ARG A 99 -13.18 28.13 -62.09
N LYS A 100 -12.45 27.97 -63.20
CA LYS A 100 -12.04 26.68 -63.78
C LYS A 100 -11.03 25.94 -62.87
N GLY A 101 -10.81 24.66 -63.18
CA GLY A 101 -10.04 23.73 -62.34
C GLY A 101 -8.67 24.24 -61.92
N GLY A 102 -8.34 24.00 -60.66
CA GLY A 102 -6.98 24.08 -60.12
C GLY A 102 -6.63 22.75 -59.48
N GLU A 103 -5.40 22.29 -59.69
CA GLU A 103 -4.88 21.05 -59.11
C GLU A 103 -5.01 21.06 -57.58
N LYS A 104 -5.40 19.93 -57.00
CA LYS A 104 -5.37 19.75 -55.54
C LYS A 104 -3.92 19.68 -55.09
N LYS A 105 -3.31 20.82 -54.74
CA LYS A 105 -1.98 20.89 -54.15
C LYS A 105 -1.86 19.91 -52.97
N VAL A 106 -1.01 18.91 -53.13
CA VAL A 106 -0.68 17.95 -52.08
C VAL A 106 0.30 18.62 -51.11
N TYR A 107 -0.23 19.17 -50.03
CA TYR A 107 0.59 19.80 -48.99
C TYR A 107 1.30 18.75 -48.14
N THR A 108 2.62 18.89 -47.97
CA THR A 108 3.37 18.02 -47.07
C THR A 108 3.01 18.29 -45.60
N LYS A 109 3.36 17.36 -44.68
CA LYS A 109 3.25 17.62 -43.23
C LYS A 109 3.98 18.91 -42.80
N ARG A 110 5.05 19.29 -43.50
CA ARG A 110 5.82 20.53 -43.25
C ARG A 110 5.03 21.76 -43.69
N ASP A 111 4.40 21.72 -44.86
CA ASP A 111 3.58 22.83 -45.38
C ASP A 111 2.33 23.05 -44.53
N LEU A 112 1.65 21.96 -44.12
CA LEU A 112 0.51 22.04 -43.21
C LEU A 112 0.89 22.63 -41.84
N ARG A 113 2.10 22.32 -41.33
CA ARG A 113 2.63 22.95 -40.10
C ARG A 113 2.91 24.44 -40.32
N LEU A 114 3.52 24.82 -41.44
CA LEU A 114 3.79 26.22 -41.79
C LEU A 114 2.51 27.04 -41.99
N MET A 115 1.49 26.50 -42.66
CA MET A 115 0.19 27.16 -42.80
C MET A 115 -0.50 27.34 -41.44
N ARG A 116 -0.47 26.33 -40.56
CA ARG A 116 -0.99 26.43 -39.19
C ARG A 116 -0.20 27.41 -38.30
N LEU A 117 1.08 27.66 -38.60
CA LEU A 117 1.84 28.72 -37.92
C LEU A 117 1.43 30.09 -38.46
N ARG A 118 1.42 30.28 -39.78
CA ARG A 118 1.12 31.57 -40.44
C ARG A 118 -0.26 32.14 -40.11
N SER A 119 -1.23 31.31 -39.71
CA SER A 119 -2.57 31.75 -39.32
C SER A 119 -2.73 32.12 -37.83
N LYS A 120 -1.66 32.12 -37.03
CA LYS A 120 -1.72 32.41 -35.58
C LYS A 120 -1.35 33.86 -35.26
N LYS A 121 -1.80 34.36 -34.10
CA LYS A 121 -1.35 35.62 -33.51
C LYS A 121 0.18 35.59 -33.36
N HIS A 122 0.86 36.67 -33.76
CA HIS A 122 2.33 36.82 -33.72
C HIS A 122 3.12 35.74 -34.48
N ALA A 123 2.54 35.15 -35.53
CA ALA A 123 3.20 34.15 -36.36
C ALA A 123 4.55 34.60 -36.95
N ASP A 124 4.66 35.88 -37.30
CA ASP A 124 5.87 36.53 -37.79
C ASP A 124 7.01 36.50 -36.76
N VAL A 125 6.68 36.69 -35.48
CA VAL A 125 7.62 36.60 -34.35
C VAL A 125 8.03 35.16 -34.12
N VAL A 126 7.07 34.23 -34.09
CA VAL A 126 7.33 32.79 -33.91
C VAL A 126 8.29 32.27 -34.99
N MET A 127 8.10 32.67 -36.25
CA MET A 127 8.99 32.30 -37.36
C MET A 127 10.42 32.86 -37.23
N LYS A 128 10.62 33.98 -36.53
CA LYS A 128 11.94 34.58 -36.27
C LYS A 128 12.66 33.95 -35.09
N ILE A 129 11.95 33.53 -34.03
CA ILE A 129 12.56 32.93 -32.83
C ILE A 129 12.73 31.41 -32.94
N LEU A 130 11.95 30.73 -33.78
CA LEU A 130 12.04 29.27 -33.93
C LEU A 130 13.45 28.79 -34.34
N PRO A 131 14.17 29.41 -35.30
CA PRO A 131 15.54 29.01 -35.63
C PRO A 131 16.52 29.18 -34.45
N LEU A 132 16.36 30.24 -33.64
CA LEU A 132 17.18 30.46 -32.44
C LEU A 132 16.92 29.36 -31.40
N TRP A 133 15.65 28.99 -31.21
CA TRP A 133 15.24 27.92 -30.30
C TRP A 133 15.75 26.54 -30.74
N GLU A 134 15.80 26.26 -32.05
CA GLU A 134 16.34 25.03 -32.62
C GLU A 134 17.87 24.87 -32.42
N VAL A 135 18.58 25.95 -32.08
CA VAL A 135 19.96 25.91 -31.57
C VAL A 135 19.95 25.80 -30.04
N LEU A 136 19.25 26.72 -29.35
CA LEU A 136 19.16 26.77 -27.88
C LEU A 136 18.82 25.42 -27.23
N ARG A 137 17.90 24.65 -27.83
CA ARG A 137 17.39 23.40 -27.28
C ARG A 137 18.32 22.19 -27.42
N ARG A 138 19.48 22.34 -28.07
CA ARG A 138 20.42 21.24 -28.29
C ARG A 138 21.34 21.05 -27.09
N ASN A 139 21.69 19.80 -26.81
CA ASN A 139 22.56 19.44 -25.68
C ASN A 139 24.02 19.93 -25.89
N ASP A 140 24.47 20.05 -27.13
CA ASP A 140 25.81 20.50 -27.56
C ASP A 140 26.07 22.01 -27.39
N THR A 141 25.03 22.81 -27.13
CA THR A 141 25.14 24.27 -27.19
C THR A 141 25.66 24.85 -25.86
N PRO A 142 26.80 25.57 -25.86
CA PRO A 142 27.45 26.06 -24.65
C PRO A 142 26.64 27.15 -23.93
N LYS A 143 26.85 27.30 -22.61
CA LYS A 143 26.01 28.11 -21.72
C LYS A 143 25.96 29.58 -22.12
N GLU A 144 27.11 30.15 -22.48
CA GLU A 144 27.31 31.53 -22.88
C GLU A 144 26.45 31.85 -24.11
N LYS A 145 26.53 30.98 -25.13
CA LYS A 145 25.72 31.04 -26.34
C LYS A 145 24.23 30.82 -26.06
N ARG A 146 23.85 30.00 -25.08
CA ARG A 146 22.44 29.90 -24.64
C ARG A 146 21.95 31.23 -24.08
N PHE A 147 22.74 31.93 -23.27
CA PHE A 147 22.36 33.23 -22.71
C PHE A 147 22.20 34.30 -23.81
N GLU A 148 23.09 34.34 -24.81
CA GLU A 148 22.96 35.20 -25.99
C GLU A 148 21.66 34.92 -26.75
N LEU A 149 21.43 33.66 -27.14
CA LEU A 149 20.22 33.23 -27.84
C LEU A 149 18.93 33.57 -27.06
N ILE A 150 18.97 33.48 -25.73
CA ILE A 150 17.84 33.85 -24.87
C ILE A 150 17.61 35.37 -24.84
N ASN A 151 18.65 36.20 -24.76
CA ASN A 151 18.50 37.65 -24.89
C ASN A 151 17.91 38.04 -26.25
N ASP A 152 18.32 37.35 -27.31
CA ASP A 152 17.80 37.53 -28.66
C ASP A 152 16.34 37.09 -28.81
N ILE A 153 15.93 36.00 -28.16
CA ILE A 153 14.52 35.57 -28.11
C ILE A 153 13.71 36.60 -27.32
N LEU A 154 14.12 36.97 -26.10
CA LEU A 154 13.41 37.91 -25.24
C LEU A 154 13.21 39.28 -25.90
N SER A 155 14.25 39.83 -26.54
CA SER A 155 14.16 41.11 -27.26
C SER A 155 13.19 41.06 -28.44
N LYS A 156 13.14 39.94 -29.18
CA LYS A 156 12.22 39.75 -30.31
C LYS A 156 10.78 39.43 -29.86
N THR A 157 10.56 38.98 -28.63
CA THR A 157 9.24 38.60 -28.07
C THR A 157 8.65 39.61 -27.09
N ARG A 158 9.35 40.72 -26.83
CA ARG A 158 8.92 41.79 -25.93
C ARG A 158 7.46 42.21 -26.16
N ASP A 159 6.74 42.42 -25.06
CA ASP A 159 5.32 42.80 -24.99
C ASP A 159 4.35 41.75 -25.59
N LYS A 160 4.85 40.56 -25.94
CA LYS A 160 4.10 39.46 -26.58
C LYS A 160 4.30 38.14 -25.86
N ILE A 161 5.11 38.07 -24.80
CA ILE A 161 5.46 36.82 -24.12
C ILE A 161 4.18 36.12 -23.60
N ALA A 162 3.28 36.85 -22.95
CA ALA A 162 2.03 36.30 -22.41
C ALA A 162 1.14 35.63 -23.47
N ASP A 163 1.03 36.22 -24.67
CA ASP A 163 0.34 35.60 -25.81
C ASP A 163 1.09 34.35 -26.32
N LEU A 164 2.43 34.42 -26.40
CA LEU A 164 3.28 33.32 -26.88
C LEU A 164 3.32 32.13 -25.91
N CYS A 165 3.00 32.33 -24.64
CA CYS A 165 2.85 31.26 -23.65
C CYS A 165 1.67 30.31 -23.94
N LEU A 166 0.61 30.77 -24.61
CA LEU A 166 -0.64 30.00 -24.75
C LEU A 166 -0.62 28.94 -25.87
N PRO A 167 -0.10 29.19 -27.10
CA PRO A 167 -0.01 28.20 -28.15
C PRO A 167 1.08 27.15 -27.86
N HIS A 168 0.75 25.87 -28.06
CA HIS A 168 1.67 24.73 -27.89
C HIS A 168 3.06 24.94 -28.55
N ASP A 169 3.09 25.46 -29.77
CA ASP A 169 4.33 25.54 -30.57
C ASP A 169 5.32 26.61 -30.06
N SER A 170 4.81 27.66 -29.41
CA SER A 170 5.61 28.75 -28.83
C SER A 170 5.83 28.58 -27.32
N ALA A 171 4.93 27.89 -26.62
CA ALA A 171 5.07 27.58 -25.19
C ALA A 171 6.39 26.85 -24.87
N ARG A 172 6.76 25.87 -25.70
CA ARG A 172 8.04 25.13 -25.58
C ARG A 172 9.29 26.02 -25.71
N ILE A 173 9.20 27.12 -26.46
CA ILE A 173 10.26 28.11 -26.57
C ILE A 173 10.40 28.85 -25.23
N MET A 174 9.28 29.31 -24.66
CA MET A 174 9.26 30.01 -23.37
C MET A 174 9.69 29.11 -22.20
N GLU A 175 9.30 27.83 -22.19
CA GLU A 175 9.80 26.82 -21.24
C GLU A 175 11.33 26.69 -21.30
N SER A 176 11.92 26.73 -22.50
CA SER A 176 13.37 26.61 -22.70
C SER A 176 14.11 27.88 -22.28
N VAL A 177 13.53 29.06 -22.53
CA VAL A 177 14.03 30.36 -22.05
C VAL A 177 14.11 30.38 -20.52
N ILE A 178 13.11 29.85 -19.82
CA ILE A 178 13.17 29.75 -18.35
C ILE A 178 14.21 28.71 -17.91
N GLN A 179 14.20 27.52 -18.49
CA GLN A 179 15.10 26.43 -18.09
C GLN A 179 16.58 26.83 -18.21
N TYR A 180 16.98 27.44 -19.32
CA TYR A 180 18.39 27.74 -19.61
C TYR A 180 18.78 29.21 -19.37
N GLY A 181 17.83 30.09 -19.04
CA GLY A 181 18.10 31.51 -18.82
C GLY A 181 18.80 31.81 -17.50
N THR A 182 19.51 32.94 -17.45
CA THR A 182 20.01 33.52 -16.20
C THR A 182 18.87 34.06 -15.33
N GLU A 183 19.12 34.33 -14.06
CA GLU A 183 18.15 34.91 -13.13
C GLU A 183 17.54 36.22 -13.68
N ALA A 184 18.37 37.14 -14.17
CA ALA A 184 17.92 38.37 -14.80
C ALA A 184 17.08 38.14 -16.08
N GLN A 185 17.31 37.06 -16.82
CA GLN A 185 16.49 36.69 -17.98
C GLN A 185 15.14 36.09 -17.55
N ARG A 186 15.12 35.29 -16.48
CA ARG A 186 13.89 34.77 -15.86
C ARG A 186 13.02 35.92 -15.34
N TRP A 187 13.60 36.89 -14.64
CA TRP A 187 12.90 38.09 -14.18
C TRP A 187 12.31 38.94 -15.31
N LYS A 188 13.05 39.15 -16.41
CA LYS A 188 12.53 39.83 -17.62
C LYS A 188 11.29 39.13 -18.17
N LEU A 189 11.32 37.80 -18.30
CA LEU A 189 10.17 37.02 -18.74
C LEU A 189 9.02 37.06 -17.73
N PHE A 190 9.33 36.93 -16.43
CA PHE A 190 8.37 36.93 -15.34
C PHE A 190 7.57 38.23 -15.28
N ALA A 191 8.22 39.39 -15.48
CA ALA A 191 7.59 40.69 -15.46
C ALA A 191 6.41 40.81 -16.45
N GLU A 192 6.54 40.27 -17.66
CA GLU A 192 5.47 40.27 -18.67
C GLU A 192 4.32 39.29 -18.34
N ILE A 193 4.61 38.17 -17.68
CA ILE A 193 3.60 37.11 -17.45
C ILE A 193 3.01 37.09 -16.04
N LYS A 194 3.52 37.89 -15.10
CA LYS A 194 3.10 37.95 -13.69
C LYS A 194 1.59 38.15 -13.52
N SER A 195 1.00 39.08 -14.25
CA SER A 195 -0.45 39.35 -14.26
C SER A 195 -1.28 38.20 -14.86
N HIS A 196 -0.66 37.36 -15.69
CA HIS A 196 -1.30 36.27 -16.43
C HIS A 196 -1.13 34.89 -15.78
N LEU A 197 -0.31 34.72 -14.74
CA LEU A 197 0.02 33.41 -14.15
C LEU A 197 -1.22 32.53 -13.88
N ARG A 198 -2.29 33.09 -13.30
CA ARG A 198 -3.55 32.36 -13.02
C ARG A 198 -4.23 31.82 -14.29
N LEU A 199 -4.11 32.52 -15.42
CA LEU A 199 -4.61 32.08 -16.73
C LEU A 199 -3.69 31.01 -17.31
N LEU A 200 -2.38 31.22 -17.25
CA LEU A 200 -1.38 30.29 -17.78
C LEU A 200 -1.46 28.93 -17.08
N SER A 201 -1.57 28.89 -15.75
CA SER A 201 -1.75 27.65 -14.98
C SER A 201 -3.00 26.85 -15.36
N LYS A 202 -4.07 27.50 -15.84
CA LYS A 202 -5.30 26.83 -16.28
C LYS A 202 -5.22 26.30 -17.72
N SER A 203 -4.21 26.72 -18.50
CA SER A 203 -3.98 26.26 -19.87
C SER A 203 -3.17 24.96 -19.92
N LYS A 204 -3.66 23.98 -20.67
CA LYS A 204 -3.05 22.64 -20.82
C LYS A 204 -1.57 22.71 -21.20
N TYR A 205 -1.18 23.73 -21.98
CA TYR A 205 0.19 23.92 -22.43
C TYR A 205 0.93 24.94 -21.56
N ALA A 206 0.34 26.10 -21.29
CA ALA A 206 1.04 27.18 -20.59
C ALA A 206 1.32 26.89 -19.11
N LYS A 207 0.65 25.91 -18.48
CA LYS A 207 0.98 25.48 -17.11
C LYS A 207 2.45 25.11 -16.94
N HIS A 208 3.08 24.55 -17.98
CA HIS A 208 4.47 24.10 -17.93
C HIS A 208 5.45 25.26 -17.81
N ILE A 209 5.08 26.45 -18.28
CA ILE A 209 5.87 27.67 -18.12
C ILE A 209 5.88 28.09 -16.65
N VAL A 210 4.73 28.00 -15.96
CA VAL A 210 4.67 28.26 -14.51
C VAL A 210 5.39 27.17 -13.71
N ILE A 211 5.29 25.89 -14.12
CA ILE A 211 6.08 24.79 -13.52
C ILE A 211 7.59 25.01 -13.72
N LYS A 212 8.03 25.47 -14.90
CA LYS A 212 9.43 25.82 -15.15
C LYS A 212 9.87 27.03 -14.32
N LEU A 213 9.00 28.04 -14.12
CA LEU A 213 9.29 29.15 -13.20
C LEU A 213 9.46 28.68 -11.75
N LEU A 214 8.63 27.74 -11.27
CA LEU A 214 8.79 27.21 -9.91
C LEU A 214 10.07 26.38 -9.75
N LYS A 215 10.43 25.58 -10.78
CA LYS A 215 11.60 24.69 -10.77
C LYS A 215 12.95 25.39 -10.97
N TYR A 216 13.00 26.43 -11.80
CA TYR A 216 14.25 27.10 -12.18
C TYR A 216 14.31 28.57 -11.72
N GLY A 217 13.19 29.19 -11.35
CA GLY A 217 13.20 30.50 -10.70
C GLY A 217 13.84 30.43 -9.31
N ASP A 218 14.30 31.57 -8.83
CA ASP A 218 14.71 31.73 -7.44
C ASP A 218 13.51 31.62 -6.47
N ARG A 219 13.80 31.74 -5.17
CA ARG A 219 12.80 31.71 -4.11
C ARG A 219 11.81 32.89 -4.20
N GLU A 220 12.20 34.03 -4.74
CA GLU A 220 11.33 35.20 -4.85
C GLU A 220 10.27 35.04 -5.95
N HIS A 221 10.62 34.41 -7.08
CA HIS A 221 9.66 33.98 -8.10
C HIS A 221 8.58 33.09 -7.47
N GLN A 222 8.96 32.12 -6.63
CA GLN A 222 8.03 31.22 -5.93
C GLN A 222 7.10 31.98 -4.99
N LEU A 223 7.63 32.95 -4.22
CA LEU A 223 6.85 33.82 -3.34
C LEU A 223 5.86 34.72 -4.11
N GLU A 224 6.28 35.29 -5.23
CA GLU A 224 5.39 36.12 -6.06
C GLU A 224 4.34 35.30 -6.83
N VAL A 225 4.65 34.07 -7.25
CA VAL A 225 3.64 33.12 -7.76
C VAL A 225 2.60 32.81 -6.68
N LEU A 226 3.03 32.48 -5.46
CA LEU A 226 2.14 32.22 -4.33
C LEU A 226 1.25 33.44 -4.02
N LYS A 227 1.82 34.64 -4.02
CA LYS A 227 1.10 35.91 -3.82
C LYS A 227 0.04 36.17 -4.88
N VAL A 228 0.32 35.86 -6.15
CA VAL A 228 -0.66 35.97 -7.26
C VAL A 228 -1.77 34.91 -7.17
N PHE A 229 -1.51 33.75 -6.56
CA PHE A 229 -2.49 32.67 -6.40
C PHE A 229 -3.39 32.82 -5.15
N ARG A 230 -2.99 33.58 -4.13
CA ARG A 230 -3.84 33.85 -2.94
C ARG A 230 -5.21 34.45 -3.34
N GLY A 231 -6.26 34.04 -2.63
CA GLY A 231 -7.66 34.36 -2.95
C GLY A 231 -8.21 33.62 -4.18
N HIS A 232 -7.44 32.69 -4.75
CA HIS A 232 -7.80 31.93 -5.95
C HIS A 232 -7.48 30.42 -5.84
N MET A 233 -6.96 29.94 -4.71
CA MET A 233 -6.59 28.54 -4.47
C MET A 233 -7.75 27.59 -4.73
N THR A 234 -8.94 27.89 -4.20
CA THR A 234 -10.15 27.06 -4.39
C THR A 234 -10.50 26.89 -5.88
N LYS A 235 -10.30 27.94 -6.68
CA LYS A 235 -10.52 27.93 -8.14
C LYS A 235 -9.36 27.34 -8.95
N LEU A 236 -8.16 27.22 -8.37
CA LEU A 236 -6.96 26.67 -9.01
C LEU A 236 -6.82 25.17 -8.73
N ILE A 237 -7.01 24.75 -7.48
CA ILE A 237 -7.00 23.34 -7.05
C ILE A 237 -8.24 22.61 -7.58
N GLY A 238 -9.41 23.27 -7.66
CA GLY A 238 -10.63 22.70 -8.24
C GLY A 238 -10.61 22.49 -9.76
N ASN A 239 -9.49 22.74 -10.44
CA ASN A 239 -9.34 22.68 -11.90
C ASN A 239 -8.26 21.65 -12.31
N ARG A 240 -8.61 20.76 -13.24
CA ARG A 240 -7.78 19.63 -13.74
C ARG A 240 -6.38 20.01 -14.24
N THR A 241 -6.15 21.27 -14.60
CA THR A 241 -4.89 21.75 -15.18
C THR A 241 -4.03 22.49 -14.16
N SER A 242 -4.62 23.46 -13.44
CA SER A 242 -3.86 24.32 -12.51
C SER A 242 -3.54 23.66 -11.18
N VAL A 243 -4.28 22.63 -10.78
CA VAL A 243 -4.00 21.88 -9.55
C VAL A 243 -2.59 21.32 -9.50
N GLU A 244 -2.04 20.85 -10.63
CA GLU A 244 -0.67 20.32 -10.72
C GLU A 244 0.39 21.40 -10.42
N VAL A 245 0.12 22.66 -10.79
CA VAL A 245 1.00 23.80 -10.49
C VAL A 245 0.93 24.15 -9.00
N VAL A 246 -0.26 24.09 -8.40
CA VAL A 246 -0.45 24.38 -6.97
C VAL A 246 0.09 23.24 -6.10
N ASP A 247 -0.07 21.98 -6.51
CA ASP A 247 0.43 20.79 -5.81
C ASP A 247 1.95 20.76 -5.80
N LEU A 248 2.60 21.10 -6.93
CA LEU A 248 4.05 21.32 -7.00
C LEU A 248 4.51 22.44 -6.06
N LEU A 249 3.81 23.58 -6.05
CA LEU A 249 4.09 24.69 -5.13
C LEU A 249 3.92 24.26 -3.66
N TYR A 250 2.89 23.46 -3.36
CA TYR A 250 2.53 23.00 -2.02
C TYR A 250 3.54 21.99 -1.44
N ASN A 251 3.99 21.03 -2.25
CA ASN A 251 4.92 19.98 -1.83
C ASN A 251 6.37 20.48 -1.75
N ASP A 252 6.88 21.01 -2.86
CA ASP A 252 8.32 21.14 -3.07
C ASP A 252 8.87 22.50 -2.57
N TYR A 253 8.02 23.53 -2.50
CA TYR A 253 8.45 24.92 -2.29
C TYR A 253 7.79 25.62 -1.09
N ALA A 254 6.56 25.25 -0.72
CA ALA A 254 5.84 25.87 0.38
C ALA A 254 6.30 25.37 1.75
N ASN A 255 6.59 26.29 2.68
CA ASN A 255 6.80 25.98 4.09
C ASN A 255 5.48 25.68 4.82
N ALA A 256 5.54 25.29 6.10
CA ALA A 256 4.37 24.91 6.89
C ALA A 256 3.28 26.01 6.94
N THR A 257 3.65 27.27 7.18
CA THR A 257 2.72 28.41 7.21
C THR A 257 2.10 28.69 5.84
N GLN A 258 2.88 28.54 4.76
CA GLN A 258 2.40 28.73 3.39
C GLN A 258 1.43 27.62 2.98
N ARG A 259 1.71 26.35 3.34
CA ARG A 259 0.77 25.24 3.20
C ARG A 259 -0.51 25.50 3.99
N GLY A 260 -0.40 25.90 5.25
CA GLY A 260 -1.53 26.27 6.10
C GLY A 260 -2.40 27.38 5.50
N GLY A 261 -1.78 28.41 4.91
CA GLY A 261 -2.50 29.47 4.19
C GLY A 261 -3.16 29.02 2.88
N ILE A 262 -2.63 28.00 2.20
CA ILE A 262 -3.29 27.36 1.04
C ILE A 262 -4.52 26.58 1.49
N MET A 263 -4.40 25.79 2.57
CA MET A 263 -5.50 24.99 3.13
C MET A 263 -6.63 25.88 3.69
N GLN A 264 -6.28 26.94 4.41
CA GLN A 264 -7.22 27.91 5.01
C GLN A 264 -8.22 28.50 4.01
N GLU A 265 -7.82 28.73 2.74
CA GLU A 265 -8.71 29.26 1.70
C GLU A 265 -9.79 28.24 1.27
N LEU A 266 -9.55 26.94 1.46
CA LEU A 266 -10.43 25.84 1.05
C LEU A 266 -11.61 25.63 2.02
N TYR A 267 -11.53 26.17 3.24
CA TYR A 267 -12.62 26.08 4.23
C TYR A 267 -13.78 27.04 3.92
N GLY A 268 -13.51 28.14 3.20
CA GLY A 268 -14.52 29.03 2.63
C GLY A 268 -14.46 30.49 3.10
N ASN A 269 -14.96 31.41 2.27
CA ASN A 269 -14.72 32.85 2.43
C ASN A 269 -15.40 33.49 3.67
N VAL A 270 -16.51 32.95 4.15
CA VAL A 270 -17.42 33.58 5.14
C VAL A 270 -16.78 33.81 6.53
N HIS A 271 -15.67 33.13 6.81
CA HIS A 271 -14.94 33.19 8.08
C HIS A 271 -13.43 33.40 7.88
N ALA A 272 -12.96 33.58 6.64
CA ALA A 272 -11.55 33.65 6.30
C ALA A 272 -10.78 34.76 7.03
N LEU A 273 -11.38 35.95 7.21
CA LEU A 273 -10.76 37.07 7.96
C LEU A 273 -10.43 36.66 9.41
N LYS A 274 -11.39 36.06 10.13
CA LYS A 274 -11.19 35.56 11.48
C LYS A 274 -10.09 34.49 11.55
N LEU A 275 -10.01 33.60 10.57
CA LEU A 275 -8.96 32.57 10.52
C LEU A 275 -7.57 33.20 10.34
N VAL A 276 -7.45 34.23 9.49
CA VAL A 276 -6.19 34.96 9.27
C VAL A 276 -5.76 35.73 10.53
N GLU A 277 -6.68 36.45 11.17
CA GLU A 277 -6.43 37.18 12.43
C GLU A 277 -5.91 36.26 13.54
N ASN A 278 -6.48 35.06 13.66
CA ASN A 278 -6.15 34.09 14.71
C ASN A 278 -5.10 33.04 14.29
N GLN A 279 -4.47 33.19 13.11
CA GLN A 279 -3.48 32.24 12.55
C GLN A 279 -3.96 30.77 12.50
N ILE A 280 -5.26 30.56 12.27
CA ILE A 280 -5.87 29.23 12.23
C ILE A 280 -5.72 28.60 10.85
N HIS A 281 -4.96 27.50 10.77
CA HIS A 281 -4.63 26.83 9.51
C HIS A 281 -5.24 25.43 9.34
N THR A 282 -5.98 24.91 10.33
CA THR A 282 -6.64 23.59 10.29
C THR A 282 -8.16 23.71 10.26
N LEU A 283 -8.83 22.71 9.70
CA LEU A 283 -10.30 22.64 9.67
C LEU A 283 -10.88 22.59 11.09
N ASP A 284 -10.37 21.72 11.95
CA ASP A 284 -10.82 21.61 13.36
C ASP A 284 -10.71 22.95 14.10
N GLY A 285 -9.61 23.68 13.90
CA GLY A 285 -9.45 25.03 14.48
C GLY A 285 -10.44 26.03 13.89
N ALA A 286 -10.76 25.93 12.59
CA ALA A 286 -11.73 26.80 11.94
C ALA A 286 -13.16 26.56 12.46
N LEU A 287 -13.52 25.32 12.77
CA LEU A 287 -14.78 24.97 13.41
C LEU A 287 -14.83 25.41 14.88
N ALA A 288 -13.75 25.22 15.63
CA ALA A 288 -13.66 25.64 17.04
C ALA A 288 -13.79 27.16 17.20
N LEU A 289 -13.24 27.95 16.25
CA LEU A 289 -13.37 29.41 16.24
C LEU A 289 -14.74 29.91 15.74
N ASN A 290 -15.49 29.08 15.00
CA ASN A 290 -16.79 29.45 14.40
C ASN A 290 -17.84 28.34 14.62
N PRO A 291 -18.20 28.02 15.88
CA PRO A 291 -19.12 26.93 16.20
C PRO A 291 -20.51 27.14 15.60
N ASP A 292 -20.95 28.41 15.51
CA ASP A 292 -22.17 28.86 14.84
C ASP A 292 -22.22 28.50 13.34
N LYS A 293 -21.05 28.38 12.69
CA LYS A 293 -20.92 28.13 11.25
C LYS A 293 -20.50 26.70 10.92
N LYS A 294 -20.35 25.82 11.92
CA LYS A 294 -19.81 24.45 11.76
C LYS A 294 -20.40 23.70 10.56
N ARG A 295 -21.74 23.66 10.47
CA ARG A 295 -22.48 23.01 9.37
C ARG A 295 -22.21 23.63 8.01
N ALA A 296 -22.15 24.96 7.92
CA ALA A 296 -21.91 25.68 6.65
C ALA A 296 -20.48 25.45 6.13
N ILE A 297 -19.48 25.43 7.03
CA ILE A 297 -18.07 25.16 6.68
C ILE A 297 -17.94 23.72 6.17
N LEU A 298 -18.47 22.73 6.91
CA LEU A 298 -18.44 21.33 6.50
C LEU A 298 -19.20 21.08 5.18
N SER A 299 -20.34 21.75 4.96
CA SER A 299 -21.07 21.69 3.70
C SER A 299 -20.24 22.20 2.52
N HIS A 300 -19.59 23.36 2.68
CA HIS A 300 -18.74 23.95 1.65
C HIS A 300 -17.56 23.03 1.29
N VAL A 301 -16.86 22.50 2.30
CA VAL A 301 -15.72 21.59 2.09
C VAL A 301 -16.18 20.28 1.42
N ASN A 302 -17.34 19.74 1.80
CA ASN A 302 -17.92 18.56 1.16
C ASN A 302 -18.20 18.80 -0.34
N GLU A 303 -18.92 19.87 -0.68
CA GLU A 303 -19.27 20.22 -2.07
C GLU A 303 -18.01 20.47 -2.93
N LEU A 304 -16.99 21.09 -2.34
CA LEU A 304 -15.69 21.29 -2.96
C LEU A 304 -14.98 19.96 -3.22
N LEU A 305 -14.93 19.06 -2.23
CA LEU A 305 -14.33 17.72 -2.34
C LEU A 305 -15.07 16.86 -3.37
N VAL A 306 -16.40 16.81 -3.35
CA VAL A 306 -17.24 16.15 -4.37
C VAL A 306 -16.88 16.65 -5.78
N SER A 307 -16.69 17.96 -5.94
CA SER A 307 -16.26 18.57 -7.21
C SER A 307 -14.82 18.23 -7.61
N MET A 308 -13.91 17.94 -6.67
CA MET A 308 -12.52 17.53 -6.92
C MET A 308 -12.40 16.03 -7.21
N VAL A 309 -13.09 15.20 -6.44
CA VAL A 309 -13.11 13.73 -6.57
C VAL A 309 -13.75 13.32 -7.90
N SER A 310 -14.92 13.87 -8.25
CA SER A 310 -15.56 13.65 -9.57
C SER A 310 -14.70 14.10 -10.77
N LYS A 311 -13.77 15.04 -10.57
CA LYS A 311 -12.82 15.47 -11.59
C LYS A 311 -11.59 14.58 -11.71
N GLY A 312 -11.37 13.64 -10.79
CA GLY A 312 -10.19 12.76 -10.77
C GLY A 312 -8.96 13.38 -10.11
N LEU A 313 -9.14 14.28 -9.14
CA LEU A 313 -8.05 15.08 -8.56
C LEU A 313 -7.42 14.46 -7.29
N THR A 314 -7.85 13.28 -6.84
CA THR A 314 -7.36 12.64 -5.61
C THR A 314 -5.89 12.22 -5.65
N LYS A 315 -5.23 12.22 -6.82
CA LYS A 315 -3.80 11.95 -6.95
C LYS A 315 -2.89 13.08 -6.44
N TYR A 316 -3.41 14.29 -6.23
CA TYR A 316 -2.67 15.47 -5.78
C TYR A 316 -2.70 15.57 -4.25
N THR A 317 -1.54 15.81 -3.61
CA THR A 317 -1.40 15.81 -2.15
C THR A 317 -2.24 16.89 -1.47
N VAL A 318 -2.36 18.09 -2.06
CA VAL A 318 -3.18 19.17 -1.49
C VAL A 318 -4.67 18.78 -1.39
N VAL A 319 -5.14 17.93 -2.30
CA VAL A 319 -6.52 17.38 -2.27
C VAL A 319 -6.63 16.25 -1.25
N GLN A 320 -5.58 15.43 -1.09
CA GLN A 320 -5.52 14.36 -0.10
C GLN A 320 -5.49 14.91 1.33
N HIS A 321 -4.80 16.03 1.57
CA HIS A 321 -4.78 16.73 2.85
C HIS A 321 -6.19 17.23 3.23
N LEU A 322 -6.86 17.95 2.33
CA LEU A 322 -8.21 18.47 2.57
C LEU A 322 -9.20 17.33 2.83
N LEU A 323 -9.08 16.24 2.06
CA LEU A 323 -9.90 15.06 2.24
C LEU A 323 -9.64 14.35 3.58
N LEU A 324 -8.38 14.28 4.02
CA LEU A 324 -8.01 13.70 5.30
C LEU A 324 -8.58 14.52 6.48
N GLU A 325 -8.37 15.84 6.48
CA GLU A 325 -8.94 16.73 7.51
C GLU A 325 -10.46 16.58 7.55
N TYR A 326 -11.16 16.75 6.42
CA TYR A 326 -12.62 16.64 6.37
C TYR A 326 -13.14 15.31 6.93
N LEU A 327 -12.55 14.18 6.52
CA LEU A 327 -12.98 12.86 7.00
C LEU A 327 -12.62 12.60 8.47
N GLN A 328 -11.56 13.21 8.99
CA GLN A 328 -11.20 13.14 10.42
C GLN A 328 -12.14 13.95 11.29
N THR A 329 -12.43 15.18 10.88
CA THR A 329 -13.35 16.10 11.56
C THR A 329 -14.76 15.51 11.64
N VAL A 330 -15.33 15.04 10.52
CA VAL A 330 -16.69 14.47 10.49
C VAL A 330 -16.78 13.16 11.30
N ALA A 331 -15.75 12.31 11.26
CA ALA A 331 -15.70 11.09 12.09
C ALA A 331 -15.57 11.35 13.60
N SER A 332 -15.15 12.56 13.99
CA SER A 332 -15.08 12.99 15.38
C SER A 332 -16.39 13.64 15.84
N ASP A 333 -16.99 14.50 15.01
CA ASP A 333 -18.27 15.17 15.26
C ASP A 333 -19.42 14.19 15.50
N GLY A 334 -19.48 13.11 14.70
CA GLY A 334 -20.48 12.05 14.84
C GLY A 334 -20.42 11.25 16.17
N LYS A 335 -19.38 11.44 17.00
CA LYS A 335 -19.29 10.84 18.34
C LYS A 335 -19.92 11.72 19.42
N GLU A 336 -19.86 13.04 19.26
CA GLU A 336 -20.49 14.00 20.19
C GLU A 336 -21.99 14.12 19.88
N SER A 337 -22.37 14.10 18.60
CA SER A 337 -23.76 14.29 18.14
C SER A 337 -24.65 13.06 18.29
N SER A 338 -24.52 12.29 19.38
CA SER A 338 -25.43 11.18 19.74
C SER A 338 -26.83 11.63 20.23
N VAL A 339 -27.15 12.92 20.04
CA VAL A 339 -28.53 13.43 20.08
C VAL A 339 -29.24 12.97 18.81
N GLN A 340 -30.32 12.21 19.01
CA GLN A 340 -31.17 11.62 17.97
C GLN A 340 -31.40 12.56 16.78
N CYS A 341 -31.10 12.08 15.56
CA CYS A 341 -31.49 12.77 14.33
C CYS A 341 -33.02 12.79 14.21
N ALA A 342 -33.64 13.86 14.70
CA ALA A 342 -35.00 14.21 14.34
C ALA A 342 -35.04 14.44 12.83
N VAL A 343 -35.97 13.76 12.14
CA VAL A 343 -36.20 13.95 10.71
C VAL A 343 -36.78 15.35 10.51
N SER A 344 -36.00 16.27 9.93
CA SER A 344 -36.52 17.54 9.44
C SER A 344 -37.24 17.30 8.11
N GLU A 345 -38.51 17.69 8.02
CA GLU A 345 -39.35 17.48 6.83
C GLU A 345 -39.02 18.44 5.66
N ASP A 346 -38.00 19.29 5.82
CA ASP A 346 -37.52 20.22 4.80
C ASP A 346 -36.79 19.52 3.65
N ALA A 347 -37.47 19.33 2.51
CA ALA A 347 -36.95 18.63 1.34
C ALA A 347 -35.66 19.22 0.71
N ASP A 348 -35.30 20.46 1.02
CA ASP A 348 -34.07 21.12 0.56
C ASP A 348 -32.87 20.96 1.52
N ASN A 349 -33.08 20.45 2.75
CA ASN A 349 -32.04 20.25 3.77
C ASN A 349 -31.56 18.79 3.82
N PHE A 350 -30.67 18.42 2.89
CA PHE A 350 -29.92 17.16 2.96
C PHE A 350 -29.22 16.98 4.31
N SER A 351 -29.32 15.78 4.90
CA SER A 351 -28.67 15.47 6.15
C SER A 351 -27.13 15.48 6.01
N PRO A 352 -26.36 15.79 7.08
CA PRO A 352 -24.89 15.74 7.03
C PRO A 352 -24.35 14.37 6.59
N ASP A 353 -25.03 13.29 6.99
CA ASP A 353 -24.67 11.91 6.67
C ASP A 353 -24.85 11.59 5.18
N GLU A 354 -25.88 12.12 4.51
CA GLU A 354 -26.08 11.93 3.06
C GLU A 354 -25.02 12.67 2.24
N LYS A 355 -24.64 13.90 2.65
CA LYS A 355 -23.55 14.64 1.99
C LYS A 355 -22.22 13.88 2.13
N LEU A 356 -21.90 13.36 3.31
CA LEU A 356 -20.75 12.48 3.51
C LEU A 356 -20.83 11.23 2.61
N LEU A 357 -21.98 10.54 2.63
CA LEU A 357 -22.20 9.30 1.88
C LEU A 357 -22.00 9.48 0.38
N SER A 358 -22.47 10.60 -0.20
CA SER A 358 -22.25 10.93 -1.62
C SER A 358 -20.75 11.07 -1.99
N LEU A 359 -19.95 11.66 -1.09
CA LEU A 359 -18.50 11.75 -1.24
C LEU A 359 -17.85 10.37 -1.12
N ILE A 360 -18.30 9.53 -0.17
CA ILE A 360 -17.80 8.16 -0.02
C ILE A 360 -18.12 7.31 -1.27
N GLU A 361 -19.31 7.43 -1.85
CA GLU A 361 -19.68 6.73 -3.09
C GLU A 361 -18.72 7.07 -4.24
N LEU A 362 -18.46 8.37 -4.49
CA LEU A 362 -17.49 8.81 -5.49
C LEU A 362 -16.05 8.35 -5.20
N LEU A 363 -15.67 8.21 -3.93
CA LEU A 363 -14.34 7.74 -3.55
C LEU A 363 -14.14 6.24 -3.82
N VAL A 364 -15.11 5.41 -3.42
CA VAL A 364 -15.03 3.95 -3.61
C VAL A 364 -15.16 3.52 -5.08
N GLU A 365 -15.77 4.36 -5.92
CA GLU A 365 -15.86 4.17 -7.38
C GLU A 365 -14.58 4.56 -8.13
N GLY A 366 -13.42 4.14 -7.60
CA GLY A 366 -12.13 4.16 -8.28
C GLY A 366 -11.21 5.35 -7.97
N GLN A 367 -11.61 6.28 -7.10
CA GLN A 367 -10.77 7.44 -6.74
C GLN A 367 -9.80 7.17 -5.57
N VAL A 368 -9.94 6.04 -4.87
CA VAL A 368 -9.00 5.61 -3.82
C VAL A 368 -7.64 5.18 -4.38
N VAL A 369 -7.56 4.33 -5.42
CA VAL A 369 -6.27 3.81 -5.91
C VAL A 369 -5.25 4.92 -6.26
N PRO A 370 -5.64 6.02 -6.95
CA PRO A 370 -4.72 7.12 -7.25
C PRO A 370 -4.07 7.80 -6.02
N MET A 371 -4.65 7.69 -4.82
CA MET A 371 -4.11 8.32 -3.60
C MET A 371 -3.33 7.37 -2.68
N LEU A 372 -3.25 6.06 -3.00
CA LEU A 372 -2.58 5.07 -2.13
C LEU A 372 -1.04 5.15 -2.12
N HIS A 373 -0.45 6.06 -2.89
CA HIS A 373 1.01 6.24 -2.97
C HIS A 373 1.58 7.25 -1.97
N THR A 374 0.74 7.92 -1.17
CA THR A 374 1.14 8.97 -0.22
C THR A 374 0.69 8.65 1.21
N ARG A 375 1.38 9.25 2.19
CA ARG A 375 1.10 9.07 3.62
C ARG A 375 -0.26 9.64 4.05
N GLU A 376 -0.73 10.70 3.39
CA GLU A 376 -2.02 11.35 3.67
C GLU A 376 -3.16 10.69 2.91
N GLY A 377 -2.98 10.38 1.62
CA GLY A 377 -3.97 9.70 0.79
C GLY A 377 -4.33 8.31 1.31
N VAL A 378 -3.36 7.55 1.85
CA VAL A 378 -3.65 6.28 2.53
C VAL A 378 -4.51 6.46 3.78
N ARG A 379 -4.28 7.51 4.59
CA ARG A 379 -5.15 7.78 5.75
C ARG A 379 -6.54 8.22 5.32
N ALA A 380 -6.66 9.10 4.33
CA ALA A 380 -7.94 9.53 3.78
C ALA A 380 -8.73 8.31 3.24
N ALA A 381 -8.07 7.40 2.53
CA ALA A 381 -8.67 6.16 2.05
C ALA A 381 -9.11 5.22 3.19
N LEU A 382 -8.38 5.15 4.30
CA LEU A 382 -8.78 4.38 5.48
C LEU A 382 -9.99 4.98 6.19
N HIS A 383 -10.03 6.31 6.39
CA HIS A 383 -11.23 6.97 6.91
C HIS A 383 -12.44 6.77 5.98
N ALA A 384 -12.25 6.83 4.66
CA ALA A 384 -13.30 6.52 3.69
C ALA A 384 -13.78 5.06 3.78
N LEU A 385 -12.89 4.09 4.01
CA LEU A 385 -13.23 2.68 4.25
C LEU A 385 -14.03 2.48 5.56
N TRP A 386 -13.70 3.22 6.61
CA TRP A 386 -14.41 3.15 7.90
C TRP A 386 -15.81 3.75 7.81
N ALA A 387 -15.96 4.89 7.12
CA ALA A 387 -17.24 5.51 6.82
C ALA A 387 -18.07 4.72 5.78
N ALA A 388 -17.45 3.89 4.94
CA ALA A 388 -18.15 3.13 3.92
C ALA A 388 -19.01 1.99 4.52
N PRO A 389 -20.35 2.00 4.35
CA PRO A 389 -21.20 0.87 4.70
C PRO A 389 -20.88 -0.37 3.87
N PRO A 390 -21.28 -1.58 4.30
CA PRO A 390 -20.92 -2.83 3.63
C PRO A 390 -21.22 -2.87 2.12
N ARG A 391 -22.32 -2.22 1.68
CA ARG A 391 -22.68 -2.09 0.25
C ARG A 391 -21.60 -1.38 -0.58
N LEU A 392 -20.89 -0.40 0.00
CA LEU A 392 -19.86 0.42 -0.65
C LEU A 392 -18.44 -0.14 -0.50
N ARG A 393 -18.20 -1.06 0.45
CA ARG A 393 -16.92 -1.78 0.55
C ARG A 393 -16.68 -2.69 -0.67
N LYS A 394 -17.74 -3.15 -1.34
CA LYS A 394 -17.66 -4.02 -2.53
C LYS A 394 -17.07 -3.36 -3.79
N PRO A 395 -17.52 -2.16 -4.26
CA PRO A 395 -16.84 -1.45 -5.34
C PRO A 395 -15.40 -1.07 -4.97
N LEU A 396 -15.14 -0.63 -3.73
CA LEU A 396 -13.80 -0.32 -3.25
C LEU A 396 -12.82 -1.49 -3.46
N VAL A 397 -13.14 -2.68 -2.95
CA VAL A 397 -12.27 -3.87 -3.09
C VAL A 397 -12.12 -4.29 -4.56
N ARG A 398 -13.16 -4.13 -5.39
CA ARG A 398 -13.07 -4.39 -6.84
C ARG A 398 -12.13 -3.43 -7.56
N GLY A 399 -12.04 -2.17 -7.12
CA GLY A 399 -11.13 -1.18 -7.67
C GLY A 399 -9.64 -1.50 -7.46
N LEU A 400 -9.31 -2.35 -6.47
CA LEU A 400 -7.93 -2.75 -6.18
C LEU A 400 -7.40 -3.89 -7.08
N LYS A 401 -8.30 -4.57 -7.80
CA LYS A 401 -7.98 -5.74 -8.62
C LYS A 401 -6.92 -5.38 -9.67
N THR A 402 -5.95 -6.28 -9.89
CA THR A 402 -4.76 -6.12 -10.75
C THR A 402 -3.73 -5.11 -10.24
N CYS A 403 -4.00 -4.45 -9.10
CA CYS A 403 -3.09 -3.48 -8.49
C CYS A 403 -2.58 -3.90 -7.11
N VAL A 404 -3.05 -5.02 -6.54
CA VAL A 404 -2.73 -5.44 -5.16
C VAL A 404 -1.22 -5.57 -4.96
N SER A 405 -0.52 -6.23 -5.88
CA SER A 405 0.94 -6.39 -5.87
C SER A 405 1.70 -5.05 -5.96
N SER A 406 1.23 -4.12 -6.80
CA SER A 406 1.81 -2.77 -6.92
C SER A 406 1.61 -1.94 -5.65
N ILE A 407 0.39 -1.96 -5.09
CA ILE A 407 0.03 -1.27 -3.85
C ILE A 407 0.82 -1.83 -2.66
N ALA A 408 1.01 -3.16 -2.60
CA ALA A 408 1.77 -3.82 -1.54
C ALA A 408 3.27 -3.49 -1.53
N ARG A 409 3.85 -3.13 -2.69
CA ARG A 409 5.26 -2.70 -2.77
C ARG A 409 5.47 -1.22 -2.46
N ASN A 410 4.42 -0.41 -2.44
CA ASN A 410 4.53 1.02 -2.13
C ASN A 410 4.76 1.26 -0.63
N GLU A 411 5.61 2.25 -0.30
CA GLU A 411 5.97 2.66 1.07
C GLU A 411 4.76 3.00 1.96
N HIS A 412 3.65 3.45 1.36
CA HIS A 412 2.42 3.78 2.08
C HIS A 412 1.27 2.85 1.72
N GLY A 413 1.14 2.46 0.45
CA GLY A 413 0.02 1.66 -0.07
C GLY A 413 -0.21 0.33 0.65
N HIS A 414 0.86 -0.33 1.11
CA HIS A 414 0.74 -1.58 1.87
C HIS A 414 -0.05 -1.41 3.19
N LEU A 415 0.00 -0.21 3.80
CA LEU A 415 -0.77 0.10 5.01
C LEU A 415 -2.28 0.20 4.73
N PHE A 416 -2.69 0.58 3.51
CA PHE A 416 -4.09 0.53 3.11
C PHE A 416 -4.58 -0.92 2.95
N LEU A 417 -3.80 -1.81 2.33
CA LEU A 417 -4.15 -3.24 2.24
C LEU A 417 -4.27 -3.88 3.64
N ILE A 418 -3.39 -3.49 4.56
CA ILE A 418 -3.44 -3.91 5.96
C ILE A 418 -4.74 -3.43 6.64
N GLY A 419 -5.11 -2.15 6.52
CA GLY A 419 -6.37 -1.65 7.08
C GLY A 419 -7.64 -2.20 6.39
N LEU A 420 -7.53 -2.57 5.12
CA LEU A 420 -8.59 -3.27 4.38
C LEU A 420 -8.85 -4.68 4.96
N LEU A 421 -7.77 -5.44 5.16
CA LEU A 421 -7.82 -6.77 5.80
C LEU A 421 -8.36 -6.68 7.24
N ASP A 422 -7.99 -5.63 7.98
CA ASP A 422 -8.46 -5.38 9.35
C ASP A 422 -9.95 -5.05 9.45
N MET A 423 -10.55 -4.38 8.46
CA MET A 423 -11.88 -3.78 8.63
C MET A 423 -12.98 -4.38 7.75
N VAL A 424 -12.68 -5.02 6.62
CA VAL A 424 -13.71 -5.63 5.75
C VAL A 424 -14.09 -7.01 6.27
N ASP A 425 -15.37 -7.20 6.65
CA ASP A 425 -15.86 -8.48 7.22
C ASP A 425 -16.19 -9.55 6.16
N ASP A 426 -16.38 -9.16 4.90
CA ASP A 426 -16.64 -10.05 3.76
C ASP A 426 -15.32 -10.74 3.31
N MET A 427 -14.97 -11.81 4.00
CA MET A 427 -13.79 -12.62 3.70
C MET A 427 -13.89 -13.36 2.37
N VAL A 428 -15.10 -13.64 1.85
CA VAL A 428 -15.27 -14.30 0.54
C VAL A 428 -14.86 -13.35 -0.58
N LEU A 429 -15.23 -12.07 -0.47
CA LEU A 429 -14.79 -11.00 -1.37
C LEU A 429 -13.28 -10.78 -1.29
N LEU A 430 -12.71 -10.68 -0.08
CA LEU A 430 -11.26 -10.53 0.11
C LEU A 430 -10.49 -11.74 -0.45
N LYS A 431 -10.95 -12.97 -0.17
CA LYS A 431 -10.42 -14.24 -0.72
C LYS A 431 -10.36 -14.19 -2.24
N LYS A 432 -11.45 -13.76 -2.89
CA LYS A 432 -11.62 -13.78 -4.35
C LYS A 432 -10.81 -12.70 -5.10
N LEU A 433 -10.59 -11.53 -4.49
CA LEU A 433 -10.04 -10.35 -5.19
C LEU A 433 -8.69 -9.88 -4.66
N VAL A 434 -8.44 -9.94 -3.35
CA VAL A 434 -7.21 -9.40 -2.75
C VAL A 434 -6.24 -10.54 -2.45
N ILE A 435 -6.68 -11.49 -1.63
CA ILE A 435 -5.84 -12.60 -1.16
C ILE A 435 -5.46 -13.50 -2.33
N LYS A 436 -6.33 -13.69 -3.32
CA LYS A 436 -5.99 -14.40 -4.55
C LYS A 436 -4.73 -13.82 -5.22
N GLU A 437 -4.65 -12.50 -5.42
CA GLU A 437 -3.50 -11.84 -6.05
C GLU A 437 -2.25 -11.94 -5.15
N ILE A 438 -2.40 -11.86 -3.83
CA ILE A 438 -1.31 -12.09 -2.85
C ILE A 438 -0.75 -13.52 -2.96
N ILE A 439 -1.59 -14.53 -3.20
CA ILE A 439 -1.18 -15.93 -3.35
C ILE A 439 -0.53 -16.20 -4.72
N GLU A 440 -0.99 -15.54 -5.78
CA GLU A 440 -0.38 -15.61 -7.12
C GLU A 440 1.05 -15.02 -7.08
N ASP A 441 1.25 -13.88 -6.40
CA ASP A 441 2.56 -13.22 -6.23
C ASP A 441 3.28 -13.61 -4.91
N LEU A 442 2.96 -14.74 -4.27
CA LEU A 442 3.39 -15.00 -2.88
C LEU A 442 4.92 -14.96 -2.67
N LYS A 443 5.71 -15.42 -3.64
CA LYS A 443 7.19 -15.31 -3.59
C LYS A 443 7.62 -13.83 -3.49
N LEU A 444 7.02 -12.94 -4.29
CA LEU A 444 7.28 -11.51 -4.26
C LEU A 444 6.93 -10.90 -2.89
N PHE A 445 5.79 -11.29 -2.32
CA PHE A 445 5.38 -10.84 -0.98
C PHE A 445 6.33 -11.33 0.13
N CYS A 446 6.96 -12.49 -0.01
CA CYS A 446 8.00 -12.93 0.93
C CYS A 446 9.28 -12.08 0.83
N VAL A 447 9.71 -11.74 -0.39
CA VAL A 447 11.00 -11.05 -0.61
C VAL A 447 10.93 -9.53 -0.43
N HIS A 448 9.83 -8.87 -0.80
CA HIS A 448 9.73 -7.41 -0.78
C HIS A 448 9.38 -6.88 0.64
N PRO A 449 10.18 -5.97 1.24
CA PRO A 449 9.99 -5.52 2.61
C PRO A 449 8.61 -4.93 2.96
N GLU A 450 8.00 -4.12 2.08
CA GLU A 450 6.66 -3.54 2.25
C GLU A 450 5.57 -4.61 2.16
N ALA A 451 5.59 -5.40 1.09
CA ALA A 451 4.58 -6.42 0.83
C ALA A 451 4.58 -7.52 1.92
N ARG A 452 5.77 -7.83 2.45
CA ARG A 452 5.92 -8.74 3.60
C ARG A 452 5.20 -8.27 4.85
N LYS A 453 5.04 -6.95 5.08
CA LYS A 453 4.24 -6.43 6.20
C LYS A 453 2.76 -6.80 6.04
N VAL A 454 2.24 -6.92 4.81
CA VAL A 454 0.88 -7.43 4.56
C VAL A 454 0.77 -8.89 5.02
N LEU A 455 1.75 -9.74 4.69
CA LEU A 455 1.78 -11.13 5.17
C LEU A 455 1.87 -11.21 6.70
N LEU A 456 2.75 -10.42 7.33
CA LEU A 456 2.88 -10.35 8.79
C LEU A 456 1.57 -9.92 9.46
N TYR A 457 0.80 -9.02 8.84
CA TYR A 457 -0.53 -8.65 9.33
C TYR A 457 -1.54 -9.79 9.21
N MET A 458 -1.56 -10.51 8.07
CA MET A 458 -2.45 -11.67 7.90
C MET A 458 -2.13 -12.79 8.90
N LEU A 459 -0.84 -12.99 9.22
CA LEU A 459 -0.41 -13.97 10.20
C LEU A 459 -0.71 -13.53 11.63
N SER A 460 -0.43 -12.27 11.98
CA SER A 460 -0.56 -11.72 13.34
C SER A 460 -1.06 -10.28 13.32
N PRO A 461 -2.39 -10.08 13.21
CA PRO A 461 -2.99 -8.76 13.14
C PRO A 461 -2.61 -7.90 14.35
N ARG A 462 -2.10 -6.69 14.11
CA ARG A 462 -1.74 -5.71 15.15
C ARG A 462 -0.73 -6.20 16.20
N ASP A 463 0.11 -7.18 15.90
CA ASP A 463 1.17 -7.61 16.81
C ASP A 463 2.23 -6.49 16.97
N PRO A 464 2.54 -6.05 18.21
CA PRO A 464 3.48 -4.95 18.46
C PRO A 464 4.92 -5.24 18.02
N HIS A 465 5.29 -6.50 17.78
CA HIS A 465 6.61 -6.85 17.22
C HIS A 465 6.75 -6.45 15.74
N HIS A 466 5.64 -6.38 15.00
CA HIS A 466 5.61 -6.06 13.56
C HIS A 466 5.13 -4.64 13.27
N PHE A 467 4.22 -4.14 14.11
CA PHE A 467 3.62 -2.81 13.97
C PHE A 467 3.79 -2.05 15.28
N SER A 468 4.64 -1.02 15.32
CA SER A 468 4.90 -0.29 16.56
C SER A 468 3.62 0.33 17.13
N PRO A 469 3.47 0.48 18.46
CA PRO A 469 2.29 1.08 19.07
C PRO A 469 1.93 2.46 18.49
N GLN A 470 2.92 3.27 18.13
CA GLN A 470 2.71 4.56 17.46
C GLN A 470 2.11 4.41 16.07
N LEU A 471 2.59 3.44 15.27
CA LEU A 471 2.03 3.15 13.96
C LEU A 471 0.58 2.67 14.11
N GLN A 472 0.33 1.72 15.01
CA GLN A 472 -1.01 1.19 15.28
C GLN A 472 -1.99 2.29 15.71
N HIS A 473 -1.57 3.17 16.63
CA HIS A 473 -2.37 4.32 17.05
C HIS A 473 -2.70 5.24 15.87
N SER A 474 -1.72 5.54 15.01
CA SER A 474 -1.89 6.43 13.85
C SER A 474 -2.66 5.84 12.65
N LEU A 475 -2.99 4.55 12.70
CA LEU A 475 -3.50 3.79 11.53
C LEU A 475 -4.78 3.02 11.81
N PHE A 476 -4.99 2.46 13.01
CA PHE A 476 -6.12 1.58 13.31
C PHE A 476 -7.12 2.17 14.31
N ILE A 477 -6.63 2.81 15.37
CA ILE A 477 -7.45 3.15 16.55
C ILE A 477 -8.63 4.07 16.22
N ALA A 478 -8.45 5.02 15.29
CA ALA A 478 -9.55 5.87 14.81
C ALA A 478 -10.68 5.09 14.12
N GLY A 479 -10.36 3.95 13.50
CA GLY A 479 -11.31 3.05 12.83
C GLY A 479 -11.94 2.01 13.75
N ASP A 480 -11.44 1.79 14.96
CA ASP A 480 -11.97 0.78 15.91
C ASP A 480 -13.41 1.07 16.35
N SER A 481 -13.84 2.33 16.26
CA SER A 481 -15.21 2.76 16.54
C SER A 481 -16.15 2.76 15.33
N ASN A 482 -15.74 2.22 14.16
CA ASN A 482 -16.59 2.29 12.97
C ASN A 482 -17.82 1.36 13.09
N PRO A 483 -19.03 1.82 12.71
CA PRO A 483 -20.26 1.07 12.95
C PRO A 483 -20.42 -0.18 12.05
N HIS A 484 -19.59 -0.33 11.02
CA HIS A 484 -19.78 -1.31 9.94
C HIS A 484 -18.87 -2.53 10.01
N THR A 485 -17.84 -2.53 10.86
CA THR A 485 -17.00 -3.70 11.16
C THR A 485 -17.51 -4.33 12.45
N LYS A 486 -18.19 -5.48 12.34
CA LYS A 486 -18.76 -6.21 13.48
C LYS A 486 -17.89 -7.37 13.95
N LYS A 487 -17.06 -7.93 13.05
CA LYS A 487 -16.27 -9.12 13.37
C LYS A 487 -15.12 -8.83 14.35
N PRO A 488 -15.03 -9.54 15.50
CA PRO A 488 -13.92 -9.39 16.44
C PRO A 488 -12.56 -9.69 15.80
N LEU A 489 -11.49 -9.06 16.29
CA LEU A 489 -10.16 -9.17 15.68
C LEU A 489 -9.59 -10.59 15.75
N GLY A 490 -9.77 -11.32 16.85
CA GLY A 490 -9.35 -12.72 16.96
C GLY A 490 -10.09 -13.69 16.04
N ILE A 491 -11.39 -13.45 15.76
CA ILE A 491 -12.15 -14.23 14.77
C ILE A 491 -11.55 -13.99 13.37
N ARG A 492 -11.32 -12.72 13.02
CA ARG A 492 -10.61 -12.33 11.79
C ARG A 492 -9.20 -12.94 11.70
N ALA A 493 -8.46 -13.05 12.81
CA ALA A 493 -7.15 -13.67 12.85
C ALA A 493 -7.20 -15.18 12.57
N LEU A 494 -8.25 -15.89 13.02
CA LEU A 494 -8.50 -17.30 12.65
C LEU A 494 -8.82 -17.42 11.16
N GLU A 495 -9.74 -16.60 10.64
CA GLU A 495 -10.11 -16.62 9.22
C GLU A 495 -8.91 -16.38 8.31
N LEU A 496 -8.05 -15.41 8.64
CA LEU A 496 -6.83 -15.08 7.89
C LEU A 496 -5.79 -16.22 7.88
N ARG A 497 -5.85 -17.13 8.87
CA ARG A 497 -5.01 -18.34 8.97
C ARG A 497 -5.65 -19.58 8.35
N HIS A 498 -6.93 -19.55 7.99
CA HIS A 498 -7.67 -20.74 7.56
C HIS A 498 -7.06 -21.39 6.29
N PRO A 499 -6.87 -22.73 6.24
CA PRO A 499 -6.30 -23.41 5.07
C PRO A 499 -6.98 -23.10 3.74
N ASP A 500 -8.29 -22.86 3.77
CA ASP A 500 -9.14 -22.39 2.68
C ASP A 500 -8.64 -21.13 1.96
N LEU A 501 -8.00 -20.19 2.67
CA LEU A 501 -7.36 -19.02 2.07
C LEU A 501 -6.04 -19.35 1.35
N LYS A 502 -5.53 -20.58 1.53
CA LYS A 502 -4.28 -21.12 1.00
C LYS A 502 -3.01 -20.45 1.52
N LEU A 503 -3.11 -19.40 2.35
CA LEU A 503 -1.98 -18.63 2.83
C LEU A 503 -0.99 -19.47 3.66
N LEU A 504 -1.40 -19.98 4.82
CA LEU A 504 -0.53 -20.81 5.66
C LEU A 504 -0.03 -22.07 4.92
N PRO A 505 -0.87 -22.85 4.22
CA PRO A 505 -0.40 -24.00 3.46
C PRO A 505 0.67 -23.66 2.41
N ARG A 506 0.49 -22.57 1.64
CA ARG A 506 1.46 -22.16 0.61
C ARG A 506 2.74 -21.58 1.20
N LEU A 507 2.66 -20.85 2.32
CA LEU A 507 3.85 -20.36 3.02
C LEU A 507 4.68 -21.53 3.60
N LEU A 508 4.04 -22.52 4.23
CA LEU A 508 4.72 -23.72 4.73
C LEU A 508 5.34 -24.56 3.60
N GLN A 509 4.68 -24.66 2.45
CA GLN A 509 5.24 -25.29 1.26
C GLN A 509 6.47 -24.52 0.74
N LEU A 510 6.40 -23.18 0.63
CA LEU A 510 7.55 -22.36 0.21
C LEU A 510 8.73 -22.45 1.18
N ILE A 511 8.49 -22.56 2.49
CA ILE A 511 9.55 -22.83 3.47
C ILE A 511 10.16 -24.21 3.20
N SER A 512 9.34 -25.21 2.89
CA SER A 512 9.80 -26.58 2.63
C SER A 512 10.58 -26.72 1.32
N THR A 513 10.31 -25.90 0.29
CA THR A 513 10.95 -26.02 -1.03
C THR A 513 12.00 -24.95 -1.35
N ASN A 514 11.96 -23.79 -0.69
CA ASN A 514 12.78 -22.62 -1.03
C ASN A 514 13.36 -21.92 0.22
N LEU A 515 13.64 -22.66 1.30
CA LEU A 515 14.14 -22.14 2.59
C LEU A 515 15.33 -21.17 2.43
N LEU A 516 16.36 -21.61 1.71
CA LEU A 516 17.61 -20.86 1.55
C LEU A 516 17.45 -19.64 0.64
N GLU A 517 16.78 -19.80 -0.51
CA GLU A 517 16.50 -18.76 -1.52
C GLU A 517 15.64 -17.63 -0.95
N LEU A 518 14.52 -17.97 -0.28
CA LEU A 518 13.50 -16.98 0.10
C LEU A 518 13.63 -16.47 1.52
N PHE A 519 14.15 -17.26 2.48
CA PHE A 519 14.04 -16.93 3.90
C PHE A 519 15.37 -16.77 4.65
N VAL A 520 16.35 -17.66 4.45
CA VAL A 520 17.54 -17.75 5.31
C VAL A 520 18.79 -17.13 4.69
N GLY A 521 18.93 -17.22 3.37
CA GLY A 521 20.09 -16.74 2.64
C GLY A 521 21.33 -17.64 2.75
N SER A 522 22.02 -17.72 1.63
CA SER A 522 23.30 -18.40 1.42
C SER A 522 24.26 -17.47 0.67
N SER A 523 25.52 -17.90 0.53
CA SER A 523 26.52 -17.23 -0.30
C SER A 523 26.33 -17.42 -1.82
N SER A 524 25.28 -18.15 -2.27
CA SER A 524 24.97 -18.25 -3.70
C SER A 524 24.29 -16.98 -4.21
N SER A 525 24.40 -16.72 -5.51
CA SER A 525 23.76 -15.59 -6.19
C SER A 525 22.25 -15.50 -5.94
N GLU A 526 21.57 -16.65 -5.89
CA GLU A 526 20.14 -16.77 -5.61
C GLU A 526 19.79 -16.50 -4.13
N GLY A 527 20.67 -16.87 -3.19
CA GLY A 527 20.45 -16.70 -1.76
C GLY A 527 20.91 -15.36 -1.18
N LEU A 528 21.74 -14.60 -1.90
CA LEU A 528 22.35 -13.34 -1.42
C LEU A 528 21.30 -12.32 -0.95
N LEU A 529 20.21 -12.18 -1.70
CA LEU A 529 19.12 -11.27 -1.34
C LEU A 529 18.47 -11.63 0.01
N ALA A 530 18.27 -12.92 0.31
CA ALA A 530 17.72 -13.35 1.59
C ALA A 530 18.73 -13.22 2.74
N TYR A 531 20.03 -13.28 2.43
CA TYR A 531 21.12 -13.08 3.38
C TYR A 531 21.21 -11.62 3.86
N GLU A 532 21.01 -10.66 2.96
CA GLU A 532 20.98 -9.23 3.30
C GLU A 532 19.69 -8.81 4.03
N ASP A 533 18.53 -9.29 3.58
CA ASP A 533 17.22 -8.91 4.10
C ASP A 533 16.74 -9.79 5.28
N ARG A 534 17.36 -9.57 6.44
CA ARG A 534 17.04 -10.25 7.71
C ARG A 534 15.56 -10.18 8.13
N GLY A 535 14.75 -9.29 7.56
CA GLY A 535 13.31 -9.20 7.82
C GLY A 535 12.54 -10.47 7.40
N ARG A 536 13.13 -11.32 6.56
CA ARG A 536 12.56 -12.60 6.13
C ARG A 536 12.53 -13.66 7.22
N LEU A 537 13.52 -13.67 8.11
CA LEU A 537 13.56 -14.58 9.26
C LEU A 537 12.47 -14.24 10.30
N VAL A 538 12.00 -12.98 10.34
CA VAL A 538 10.82 -12.59 11.12
C VAL A 538 9.56 -13.23 10.56
N LEU A 539 9.37 -13.19 9.22
CA LEU A 539 8.26 -13.87 8.54
C LEU A 539 8.35 -15.40 8.70
N LEU A 540 9.54 -15.99 8.53
CA LEU A 540 9.76 -17.43 8.73
C LEU A 540 9.33 -17.87 10.13
N ALA A 541 9.79 -17.15 11.16
CA ALA A 541 9.40 -17.40 12.53
C ALA A 541 7.87 -17.27 12.72
N GLU A 542 7.26 -16.23 12.15
CA GLU A 542 5.83 -16.00 12.29
C GLU A 542 4.98 -17.12 11.67
N VAL A 543 5.35 -17.60 10.47
CA VAL A 543 4.65 -18.71 9.81
C VAL A 543 4.73 -19.99 10.65
N LEU A 544 5.91 -20.32 11.19
CA LEU A 544 6.14 -21.55 11.97
C LEU A 544 5.48 -21.51 13.36
N ILE A 545 5.34 -20.33 13.96
CA ILE A 545 4.65 -20.12 15.23
C ILE A 545 3.13 -20.16 15.00
N ARG A 546 2.61 -19.37 14.06
CA ARG A 546 1.15 -19.24 13.84
C ARG A 546 0.50 -20.41 13.12
N SER A 547 1.29 -21.39 12.67
CA SER A 547 0.81 -22.71 12.20
C SER A 547 0.83 -23.79 13.28
N ALA A 548 1.29 -23.50 14.50
CA ALA A 548 1.27 -24.46 15.61
C ALA A 548 -0.17 -24.62 16.17
N SER A 549 -0.55 -25.84 16.56
CA SER A 549 -1.91 -26.16 17.03
C SER A 549 -2.41 -25.21 18.13
N HIS A 550 -1.55 -24.81 19.07
CA HIS A 550 -1.90 -23.88 20.16
C HIS A 550 -2.17 -22.43 19.69
N HIS A 551 -1.57 -22.00 18.57
CA HIS A 551 -1.85 -20.70 17.92
C HIS A 551 -2.98 -20.76 16.89
N LEU A 552 -3.57 -21.93 16.69
CA LEU A 552 -4.77 -22.16 15.88
C LEU A 552 -6.03 -22.43 16.75
N SER A 553 -5.84 -22.72 18.04
CA SER A 553 -6.94 -22.90 18.99
C SER A 553 -7.78 -21.61 19.14
N TYR A 554 -9.09 -21.73 18.88
CA TYR A 554 -10.07 -20.64 18.96
C TYR A 554 -9.92 -19.80 20.24
N LYS A 555 -9.91 -20.46 21.40
CA LYS A 555 -9.82 -19.83 22.72
C LYS A 555 -8.58 -18.93 22.86
N ASN A 556 -7.43 -19.43 22.41
CA ASN A 556 -6.16 -18.71 22.53
C ASN A 556 -6.10 -17.51 21.57
N VAL A 557 -6.58 -17.67 20.33
CA VAL A 557 -6.54 -16.61 19.32
C VAL A 557 -7.53 -15.49 19.65
N VAL A 558 -8.76 -15.83 20.07
CA VAL A 558 -9.75 -14.81 20.46
C VAL A 558 -9.30 -14.01 21.68
N ALA A 559 -8.63 -14.64 22.66
CA ALA A 559 -8.04 -13.93 23.79
C ALA A 559 -6.86 -13.01 23.37
N SER A 560 -6.02 -13.45 22.42
CA SER A 560 -4.77 -12.78 22.03
C SER A 560 -4.94 -11.54 21.15
N TYR A 561 -6.05 -11.39 20.42
CA TYR A 561 -6.24 -10.33 19.43
C TYR A 561 -7.52 -9.54 19.65
N GLN A 562 -7.37 -8.31 20.14
CA GLN A 562 -8.47 -7.41 20.52
C GLN A 562 -8.31 -6.01 19.89
N ARG A 563 -9.42 -5.27 19.78
CA ARG A 563 -9.45 -3.84 19.41
C ARG A 563 -9.58 -2.98 20.67
N SER A 564 -9.24 -1.69 20.57
CA SER A 564 -9.35 -0.78 21.73
C SER A 564 -10.80 -0.58 22.22
N THR A 565 -11.77 -0.78 21.32
CA THR A 565 -13.22 -0.63 21.57
C THR A 565 -13.94 -1.96 21.85
N ALA A 566 -13.22 -3.07 21.99
CA ALA A 566 -13.82 -4.40 22.02
C ALA A 566 -14.68 -4.63 23.29
N SER A 567 -15.98 -4.87 23.09
CA SER A 567 -16.80 -5.62 24.05
C SER A 567 -16.40 -7.10 24.02
N ALA A 568 -16.73 -7.84 25.08
CA ALA A 568 -16.54 -9.29 25.10
C ALA A 568 -17.25 -9.96 23.90
N PRO A 569 -16.67 -11.01 23.29
CA PRO A 569 -17.27 -11.67 22.14
C PRO A 569 -18.55 -12.42 22.54
N ASN A 570 -19.62 -12.28 21.76
CA ASN A 570 -20.82 -13.11 21.90
C ASN A 570 -20.47 -14.58 21.60
N THR A 571 -20.81 -15.46 22.53
CA THR A 571 -20.40 -16.87 22.52
C THR A 571 -20.87 -17.65 21.29
N GLU A 572 -22.01 -17.27 20.72
CA GLU A 572 -22.64 -17.92 19.54
C GLU A 572 -21.82 -17.81 18.24
N VAL A 573 -20.86 -16.88 18.15
CA VAL A 573 -19.99 -16.74 16.97
C VAL A 573 -18.87 -17.80 16.96
N ALA A 574 -18.69 -18.56 18.04
CA ALA A 574 -17.59 -19.52 18.17
C ALA A 574 -17.68 -20.70 17.20
N ASP A 575 -18.86 -21.30 17.06
CA ASP A 575 -19.01 -22.62 16.44
C ASP A 575 -19.00 -22.60 14.91
N SER A 576 -19.09 -21.41 14.29
CA SER A 576 -19.11 -21.25 12.82
C SER A 576 -17.76 -20.82 12.20
N CYS A 577 -16.74 -20.57 13.03
CA CYS A 577 -15.46 -20.00 12.59
C CYS A 577 -14.23 -20.75 13.14
N GLY A 578 -14.44 -21.90 13.79
CA GLY A 578 -13.38 -22.81 14.19
C GLY A 578 -12.76 -23.54 13.00
N LEU A 579 -11.47 -23.85 13.10
CA LEU A 579 -10.79 -24.78 12.21
C LEU A 579 -11.23 -26.21 12.55
N SER A 580 -11.46 -27.06 11.55
CA SER A 580 -11.72 -28.48 11.80
C SER A 580 -10.44 -29.19 12.27
N ASP A 581 -10.58 -30.35 12.92
CA ASP A 581 -9.41 -31.17 13.28
C ASP A 581 -8.58 -31.55 12.04
N GLN A 582 -9.25 -31.77 10.89
CA GLN A 582 -8.59 -32.03 9.61
C GLN A 582 -7.76 -30.83 9.11
N ASP A 583 -8.28 -29.60 9.26
CA ASP A 583 -7.54 -28.37 8.94
C ASP A 583 -6.29 -28.21 9.82
N VAL A 584 -6.45 -28.46 11.13
CA VAL A 584 -5.35 -28.37 12.10
C VAL A 584 -4.30 -29.46 11.84
N ASP A 585 -4.71 -30.68 11.53
CA ASP A 585 -3.81 -31.78 11.19
C ASP A 585 -3.06 -31.54 9.87
N GLN A 586 -3.73 -30.99 8.85
CA GLN A 586 -3.06 -30.59 7.60
C GLN A 586 -1.97 -29.54 7.86
N LEU A 587 -2.28 -28.50 8.63
CA LEU A 587 -1.31 -27.46 8.99
C LEU A 587 -0.17 -28.02 9.85
N ARG A 588 -0.48 -28.95 10.77
CA ARG A 588 0.51 -29.63 11.61
C ARG A 588 1.51 -30.44 10.79
N GLN A 589 1.04 -31.22 9.81
CA GLN A 589 1.89 -32.00 8.90
C GLN A 589 2.78 -31.09 8.04
N LEU A 590 2.20 -30.03 7.45
CA LEU A 590 2.98 -29.06 6.66
C LEU A 590 4.01 -28.30 7.52
N ARG A 591 3.67 -27.96 8.77
CA ARG A 591 4.60 -27.37 9.75
C ARG A 591 5.73 -28.34 10.12
N GLN A 592 5.44 -29.61 10.35
CA GLN A 592 6.47 -30.62 10.65
C GLN A 592 7.45 -30.76 9.48
N THR A 593 6.97 -30.82 8.23
CA THR A 593 7.85 -30.84 7.04
C THR A 593 8.71 -29.58 6.93
N ALA A 594 8.13 -28.39 7.16
CA ALA A 594 8.87 -27.12 7.14
C ALA A 594 9.93 -27.03 8.25
N LEU A 595 9.62 -27.49 9.47
CA LEU A 595 10.58 -27.58 10.57
C LEU A 595 11.69 -28.60 10.27
N LYS A 596 11.36 -29.74 9.67
CA LYS A 596 12.34 -30.76 9.27
C LYS A 596 13.34 -30.20 8.26
N GLN A 597 12.88 -29.45 7.26
CA GLN A 597 13.76 -28.78 6.29
C GLN A 597 14.69 -27.75 6.95
N ILE A 598 14.25 -27.06 8.01
CA ILE A 598 15.12 -26.19 8.81
C ILE A 598 16.21 -26.98 9.53
N VAL A 599 15.88 -28.14 10.10
CA VAL A 599 16.87 -29.01 10.75
C VAL A 599 17.85 -29.58 9.72
N ASP A 600 17.33 -30.25 8.67
CA ASP A 600 18.10 -30.92 7.63
C ASP A 600 19.04 -29.97 6.86
N LEU A 601 18.59 -28.74 6.54
CA LEU A 601 19.38 -27.81 5.72
C LEU A 601 20.25 -26.83 6.52
N LEU A 602 19.95 -26.55 7.80
CA LEU A 602 20.66 -25.53 8.58
C LEU A 602 21.43 -26.07 9.80
N LEU A 603 21.04 -27.25 10.33
CA LEU A 603 21.53 -27.76 11.62
C LEU A 603 22.27 -29.11 11.50
N VAL A 604 21.89 -29.94 10.52
CA VAL A 604 22.57 -31.20 10.18
C VAL A 604 23.92 -30.99 9.46
N PRO A 605 24.11 -29.99 8.57
CA PRO A 605 25.43 -29.72 7.98
C PRO A 605 26.48 -29.41 9.05
N GLY A 606 27.73 -29.81 8.80
CA GLY A 606 28.82 -29.72 9.78
C GLY A 606 29.01 -28.30 10.32
N PHE A 607 28.92 -28.14 11.64
CA PHE A 607 29.06 -26.84 12.30
C PHE A 607 30.53 -26.54 12.60
N VAL A 608 31.15 -25.67 11.81
CA VAL A 608 32.49 -25.13 12.04
C VAL A 608 32.36 -23.64 12.40
N PRO A 609 32.49 -23.24 13.68
CA PRO A 609 32.40 -21.83 14.05
C PRO A 609 33.59 -21.07 13.49
N VAL A 610 33.32 -19.94 12.82
CA VAL A 610 34.34 -19.08 12.21
C VAL A 610 34.89 -18.09 13.24
N GLY A 611 34.08 -17.75 14.24
CA GLY A 611 34.39 -16.68 15.19
C GLY A 611 34.20 -15.29 14.57
N THR A 612 34.20 -14.26 15.42
CA THR A 612 34.24 -12.89 14.94
C THR A 612 35.68 -12.49 14.65
N HIS A 613 36.04 -12.34 13.37
CA HIS A 613 37.19 -11.52 12.99
C HIS A 613 36.95 -10.10 13.54
N LYS A 614 37.57 -9.79 14.67
CA LYS A 614 37.70 -8.42 15.16
C LYS A 614 38.80 -7.73 14.36
N GLU A 615 38.46 -7.27 13.16
CA GLU A 615 39.16 -6.09 12.66
C GLU A 615 38.81 -4.94 13.60
N ALA A 616 39.81 -4.49 14.36
CA ALA A 616 39.66 -3.47 15.38
C ALA A 616 39.51 -2.08 14.76
N THR A 617 38.39 -1.85 14.07
CA THR A 617 37.90 -0.50 13.80
C THR A 617 37.07 -0.05 15.00
N ASP A 618 37.77 0.31 16.09
CA ASP A 618 37.19 1.00 17.27
C ASP A 618 36.76 2.45 16.96
N ALA A 619 36.39 2.72 15.71
CA ALA A 619 35.48 3.80 15.39
C ALA A 619 34.10 3.39 15.90
N LYS A 620 33.76 3.83 17.12
CA LYS A 620 32.37 3.91 17.59
C LYS A 620 31.58 4.83 16.66
N SER A 621 31.14 4.31 15.52
CA SER A 621 30.27 5.05 14.64
C SER A 621 28.98 5.31 15.40
N ASN A 622 28.69 6.58 15.70
CA ASN A 622 27.47 7.02 16.39
C ASN A 622 26.21 6.88 15.51
N ILE A 623 26.26 5.98 14.52
CA ILE A 623 25.13 5.61 13.66
C ILE A 623 24.14 4.87 14.55
N GLY A 624 22.93 5.40 14.68
CA GLY A 624 21.90 4.77 15.50
C GLY A 624 21.59 3.37 14.99
N ARG A 625 21.25 2.44 15.89
CA ARG A 625 20.75 1.10 15.51
C ARG A 625 19.53 1.21 14.59
N ASP A 626 18.73 2.27 14.73
CA ASP A 626 17.62 2.61 13.85
C ASP A 626 18.09 3.08 12.45
N ASP A 627 19.16 3.87 12.35
CA ASP A 627 19.71 4.34 11.07
C ASP A 627 20.25 3.16 10.25
N GLU A 628 20.99 2.25 10.88
CA GLU A 628 21.44 1.03 10.19
C GLU A 628 20.25 0.16 9.74
N ARG A 629 19.20 0.06 10.55
CA ARG A 629 17.98 -0.69 10.19
C ARG A 629 17.32 -0.05 8.96
N ILE A 630 17.22 1.28 8.91
CA ILE A 630 16.69 2.03 7.77
C ILE A 630 17.58 1.85 6.53
N LYS A 631 18.91 1.91 6.67
CA LYS A 631 19.86 1.66 5.56
C LYS A 631 19.71 0.24 5.00
N ARG A 632 19.68 -0.80 5.85
CA ARG A 632 19.46 -2.20 5.43
C ARG A 632 18.11 -2.37 4.74
N HIS A 633 17.05 -1.75 5.27
CA HIS A 633 15.72 -1.77 4.68
C HIS A 633 15.69 -1.14 3.28
N LYS A 634 16.27 0.06 3.11
CA LYS A 634 16.39 0.74 1.80
C LYS A 634 17.20 -0.09 0.79
N ARG A 635 18.29 -0.74 1.22
CA ARG A 635 19.09 -1.65 0.37
C ARG A 635 18.27 -2.85 -0.11
N ALA A 636 17.55 -3.52 0.80
CA ALA A 636 16.69 -4.65 0.45
C ALA A 636 15.60 -4.29 -0.58
N VAL A 637 14.97 -3.12 -0.43
CA VAL A 637 14.01 -2.60 -1.44
C VAL A 637 14.69 -2.36 -2.79
N LYS A 638 15.82 -1.64 -2.81
CA LYS A 638 16.59 -1.38 -4.05
C LYS A 638 16.99 -2.70 -4.76
N LEU A 639 17.38 -3.74 -4.02
CA LEU A 639 17.80 -5.03 -4.60
C LEU A 639 16.61 -5.79 -5.22
N VAL A 640 15.47 -5.86 -4.52
CA VAL A 640 14.24 -6.50 -5.05
C VAL A 640 13.74 -5.76 -6.29
N GLU A 641 13.66 -4.42 -6.27
CA GLU A 641 13.21 -3.64 -7.43
C GLU A 641 14.19 -3.76 -8.62
N LYS A 642 15.50 -3.89 -8.37
CA LYS A 642 16.50 -4.17 -9.44
C LYS A 642 16.26 -5.53 -10.10
N GLN A 643 15.95 -6.57 -9.32
CA GLN A 643 15.61 -7.89 -9.86
C GLN A 643 14.30 -7.84 -10.68
N LEU A 644 13.26 -7.16 -10.17
CA LEU A 644 12.01 -6.96 -10.90
C LEU A 644 12.19 -6.18 -12.20
N GLY A 645 13.03 -5.13 -12.20
CA GLY A 645 13.35 -4.34 -13.39
C GLY A 645 14.09 -5.14 -14.49
N GLN A 646 14.87 -6.15 -14.12
CA GLN A 646 15.49 -7.07 -15.08
C GLN A 646 14.48 -8.01 -15.74
N VAL A 647 13.43 -8.42 -15.01
CA VAL A 647 12.36 -9.29 -15.51
C VAL A 647 11.33 -8.53 -16.37
N THR A 648 11.22 -7.21 -16.22
CA THR A 648 10.09 -6.42 -16.76
C THR A 648 10.43 -5.42 -17.89
N LYS A 649 11.65 -5.44 -18.45
CA LYS A 649 12.02 -4.55 -19.58
C LYS A 649 11.03 -4.68 -20.77
N PRO A 650 10.30 -3.61 -21.13
CA PRO A 650 9.57 -3.55 -22.39
C PRO A 650 10.49 -3.02 -23.50
N ASP A 651 10.33 -3.49 -24.74
CA ASP A 651 10.99 -2.94 -25.94
C ASP A 651 10.41 -1.58 -26.37
N PHE A 652 10.40 -0.58 -25.48
CA PHE A 652 10.12 0.82 -25.83
C PHE A 652 10.88 1.78 -24.93
N ALA A 653 11.62 2.71 -25.53
CA ALA A 653 12.32 3.78 -24.81
C ALA A 653 11.31 4.71 -24.10
N SER A 654 11.51 4.89 -22.79
CA SER A 654 10.72 5.81 -21.97
C SER A 654 11.02 7.26 -22.34
N PHE A 655 9.99 8.00 -22.77
CA PHE A 655 10.11 9.42 -23.09
C PHE A 655 9.65 10.29 -21.90
N GLU A 656 10.29 10.11 -20.74
CA GLU A 656 10.03 10.93 -19.55
C GLU A 656 11.23 10.89 -18.58
N ASP A 657 12.39 11.34 -19.06
CA ASP A 657 13.54 11.67 -18.21
C ASP A 657 13.23 12.93 -17.38
N GLY A 658 12.41 12.75 -16.34
CA GLY A 658 12.52 13.56 -15.15
C GLY A 658 13.76 13.09 -14.40
N GLU A 659 14.73 13.98 -14.22
CA GLU A 659 15.93 13.75 -13.40
C GLU A 659 15.50 13.20 -12.03
N ARG A 660 15.58 11.88 -11.85
CA ARG A 660 15.80 11.32 -10.53
C ARG A 660 17.17 11.81 -10.13
N MET A 661 17.27 12.45 -8.97
CA MET A 661 18.56 12.63 -8.32
C MET A 661 19.13 11.21 -8.16
N GLU A 662 20.15 10.90 -8.95
CA GLU A 662 20.90 9.67 -8.79
C GLU A 662 21.68 9.85 -7.49
N ASP A 663 21.15 9.27 -6.40
CA ASP A 663 21.91 9.00 -5.19
C ASP A 663 23.06 8.06 -5.61
N ASP A 664 24.19 8.65 -5.99
CA ASP A 664 25.38 8.00 -6.55
C ASP A 664 26.18 7.22 -5.47
N GLU A 665 25.46 6.51 -4.59
CA GLU A 665 26.01 5.38 -3.85
C GLU A 665 26.12 4.20 -4.83
N SER A 666 27.26 4.16 -5.52
CA SER A 666 27.69 3.00 -6.32
C SER A 666 27.59 1.72 -5.47
N PHE A 667 26.66 0.84 -5.85
CA PHE A 667 26.35 -0.36 -5.09
C PHE A 667 27.40 -1.44 -5.34
N GLU A 668 28.46 -1.44 -4.55
CA GLU A 668 29.29 -2.63 -4.36
C GLU A 668 28.64 -3.55 -3.30
N PRO A 669 28.31 -4.80 -3.63
CA PRO A 669 27.91 -5.78 -2.62
C PRO A 669 29.10 -6.04 -1.71
N THR A 670 28.93 -5.93 -0.39
CA THR A 670 30.03 -6.00 0.59
C THR A 670 30.86 -7.27 0.40
N PRO A 671 32.12 -7.17 -0.09
CA PRO A 671 32.86 -8.32 -0.60
C PRO A 671 33.61 -9.03 0.54
N THR A 672 32.88 -9.59 1.51
CA THR A 672 33.43 -10.46 2.58
C THR A 672 32.31 -11.20 3.34
N ALA A 673 31.37 -11.81 2.61
CA ALA A 673 30.46 -12.79 3.21
C ALA A 673 31.18 -14.13 3.47
N CYS A 674 32.16 -14.15 4.38
CA CYS A 674 32.64 -15.39 4.96
C CYS A 674 31.42 -16.09 5.58
N ALA A 675 31.09 -17.28 5.09
CA ALA A 675 29.76 -17.89 5.23
C ALA A 675 29.51 -18.43 6.65
N MET A 676 29.32 -17.51 7.59
CA MET A 676 29.05 -17.79 8.99
C MET A 676 27.91 -18.83 9.14
N PRO A 677 28.12 -19.94 9.88
CA PRO A 677 27.10 -20.95 10.11
C PRO A 677 25.82 -20.35 10.67
N PHE A 678 24.67 -20.93 10.32
CA PHE A 678 23.36 -20.34 10.64
C PHE A 678 23.20 -19.99 12.14
N LEU A 679 23.61 -20.88 13.05
CA LEU A 679 23.53 -20.63 14.50
C LEU A 679 24.55 -19.62 15.05
N GLU A 680 25.62 -19.35 14.31
CA GLU A 680 26.57 -18.30 14.65
C GLU A 680 26.08 -16.92 14.17
N ARG A 681 25.12 -16.85 13.23
CA ARG A 681 24.46 -15.58 12.84
C ARG A 681 23.55 -15.08 13.98
N PRO A 682 23.55 -13.76 14.30
CA PRO A 682 22.64 -13.18 15.29
C PRO A 682 21.17 -13.51 15.04
N GLU A 683 20.75 -13.44 13.79
CA GLU A 683 19.39 -13.70 13.31
C GLU A 683 19.00 -15.18 13.35
N GLY A 684 19.94 -16.10 13.18
CA GLY A 684 19.68 -17.54 13.34
C GLY A 684 19.49 -17.92 14.80
N GLN A 685 20.31 -17.38 15.69
CA GLN A 685 20.10 -17.49 17.14
C GLN A 685 18.72 -16.93 17.56
N LEU A 686 18.30 -15.80 16.97
CA LEU A 686 16.98 -15.20 17.25
C LEU A 686 15.83 -16.11 16.80
N LEU A 687 15.91 -16.70 15.60
CA LEU A 687 14.91 -17.67 15.13
C LEU A 687 14.79 -18.86 16.10
N MET A 688 15.92 -19.51 16.41
CA MET A 688 15.94 -20.69 17.28
C MET A 688 15.38 -20.37 18.67
N ARG A 689 15.82 -19.27 19.27
CA ARG A 689 15.30 -18.80 20.57
C ARG A 689 13.80 -18.54 20.52
N ARG A 690 13.28 -17.93 19.45
CA ARG A 690 11.85 -17.60 19.33
C ARG A 690 10.99 -18.86 19.19
N LEU A 691 11.41 -19.83 18.37
CA LEU A 691 10.72 -21.12 18.22
C LEU A 691 10.74 -21.96 19.50
N LEU A 692 11.91 -22.08 20.15
CA LEU A 692 12.05 -22.87 21.37
C LEU A 692 11.32 -22.26 22.58
N LYS A 693 11.29 -20.91 22.70
CA LYS A 693 10.54 -20.25 23.79
C LYS A 693 9.02 -20.31 23.59
N ASP A 694 8.52 -20.27 22.36
CA ASP A 694 7.11 -20.52 22.07
C ASP A 694 6.73 -21.97 22.43
N GLY A 695 7.56 -22.93 22.04
CA GLY A 695 7.43 -24.33 22.42
C GLY A 695 7.43 -24.54 23.94
N GLN A 696 8.39 -23.94 24.66
CA GLN A 696 8.47 -23.96 26.12
C GLN A 696 7.18 -23.41 26.78
N LEU A 697 6.69 -22.25 26.32
CA LEU A 697 5.50 -21.59 26.88
C LEU A 697 4.23 -22.47 26.76
N HIS A 698 4.10 -23.20 25.65
CA HIS A 698 2.93 -24.01 25.35
C HIS A 698 3.13 -25.53 25.54
N LYS A 699 4.31 -25.95 26.03
CA LYS A 699 4.74 -27.35 26.13
C LYS A 699 4.72 -28.13 24.80
N ASP A 700 4.90 -27.42 23.67
CA ASP A 700 5.16 -28.02 22.34
C ASP A 700 6.66 -28.31 22.19
N PHE A 701 7.03 -29.58 22.39
CA PHE A 701 8.42 -30.03 22.28
C PHE A 701 8.79 -30.57 20.88
N ILE A 702 7.90 -30.49 19.87
CA ILE A 702 8.10 -31.13 18.56
C ILE A 702 9.41 -30.69 17.91
N PHE A 703 9.66 -29.37 17.82
CA PHE A 703 10.87 -28.84 17.18
C PHE A 703 12.14 -29.25 17.94
N GLY A 704 12.11 -29.17 19.28
CA GLY A 704 13.27 -29.53 20.11
C GLY A 704 13.63 -31.02 20.03
N ARG A 705 12.63 -31.90 19.99
CA ARG A 705 12.84 -33.35 19.81
C ARG A 705 13.38 -33.65 18.41
N MET A 706 12.84 -33.01 17.37
CA MET A 706 13.31 -33.15 15.99
C MET A 706 14.78 -32.73 15.82
N ILE A 707 15.24 -31.69 16.53
CA ILE A 707 16.67 -31.33 16.56
C ILE A 707 17.51 -32.47 17.15
N LEU A 708 17.12 -33.05 18.29
CA LEU A 708 17.86 -34.14 18.93
C LEU A 708 17.83 -35.46 18.15
N GLU A 709 16.80 -35.69 17.35
CA GLU A 709 16.63 -36.88 16.51
C GLU A 709 17.47 -36.81 15.22
N HIS A 710 17.54 -35.63 14.59
CA HIS A 710 18.19 -35.46 13.28
C HIS A 710 19.61 -34.88 13.33
N VAL A 711 19.95 -34.04 14.31
CA VAL A 711 21.28 -33.40 14.38
C VAL A 711 22.31 -34.35 14.99
N PRO A 712 23.45 -34.63 14.30
CA PRO A 712 24.49 -35.49 14.84
C PRO A 712 25.01 -35.03 16.21
N PRO A 713 25.28 -35.94 17.17
CA PRO A 713 25.85 -35.57 18.46
C PRO A 713 27.16 -34.79 18.36
N SER A 714 27.97 -35.04 17.32
CA SER A 714 29.18 -34.28 17.00
C SER A 714 28.91 -32.81 16.68
N ASN A 715 27.81 -32.49 15.98
CA ASN A 715 27.38 -31.10 15.75
C ASN A 715 26.92 -30.45 17.05
N LEU A 716 26.13 -31.15 17.88
CA LEU A 716 25.71 -30.63 19.19
C LEU A 716 26.91 -30.32 20.09
N CYS A 717 27.94 -31.18 20.07
CA CYS A 717 29.22 -30.92 20.71
C CYS A 717 29.91 -29.68 20.12
N ALA A 718 30.00 -29.55 18.80
CA ALA A 718 30.61 -28.38 18.14
C ALA A 718 29.87 -27.05 18.45
N TRP A 719 28.55 -27.09 18.69
CA TRP A 719 27.77 -25.92 19.09
C TRP A 719 28.20 -25.33 20.44
N THR A 720 28.89 -26.10 21.29
CA THR A 720 29.48 -25.61 22.56
C THR A 720 30.66 -24.64 22.36
N ARG A 721 31.23 -24.59 21.14
CA ARG A 721 32.42 -23.78 20.82
C ARG A 721 32.11 -22.36 20.34
N CYS A 722 30.83 -22.03 20.14
CA CYS A 722 30.38 -20.67 19.82
C CYS A 722 29.29 -20.19 20.80
N ASN A 723 29.42 -18.96 21.28
CA ASN A 723 28.54 -18.41 22.33
C ASN A 723 27.06 -18.36 21.91
N ARG A 724 26.77 -18.07 20.62
CA ARG A 724 25.37 -17.99 20.14
C ARG A 724 24.71 -19.36 20.07
N SER A 725 25.41 -20.36 19.57
CA SER A 725 24.94 -21.75 19.50
C SER A 725 24.88 -22.41 20.88
N CYS A 726 25.77 -22.07 21.83
CA CYS A 726 25.63 -22.47 23.24
C CYS A 726 24.27 -22.07 23.80
N PHE A 727 23.82 -20.84 23.56
CA PHE A 727 22.52 -20.40 24.02
C PHE A 727 21.36 -21.13 23.33
N VAL A 728 21.53 -21.72 22.13
CA VAL A 728 20.52 -22.61 21.55
C VAL A 728 20.40 -23.90 22.37
N LEU A 729 21.54 -24.52 22.73
CA LEU A 729 21.56 -25.68 23.63
C LEU A 729 20.95 -25.36 25.00
N VAL A 730 21.22 -24.17 25.56
CA VAL A 730 20.60 -23.68 26.80
C VAL A 730 19.08 -23.57 26.65
N ASN A 731 18.57 -22.91 25.59
CA ASN A 731 17.12 -22.83 25.36
C ASN A 731 16.48 -24.22 25.17
N MET A 732 17.18 -25.18 24.58
CA MET A 732 16.70 -26.56 24.44
C MET A 732 16.61 -27.29 25.78
N TYR A 733 17.59 -27.11 26.68
CA TYR A 733 17.56 -27.67 28.04
C TYR A 733 16.49 -27.00 28.90
N GLU A 734 16.38 -25.67 28.83
CA GLU A 734 15.40 -24.87 29.57
C GLU A 734 13.94 -25.16 29.19
N MET A 735 13.68 -25.82 28.05
CA MET A 735 12.32 -26.30 27.74
C MET A 735 11.78 -27.30 28.78
N GLY A 736 12.65 -27.97 29.54
CA GLY A 736 12.26 -28.77 30.70
C GLY A 736 11.61 -30.13 30.39
N ASP A 737 11.61 -30.59 29.13
CA ASP A 737 11.17 -31.96 28.81
C ASP A 737 12.22 -32.98 29.32
N PRO A 738 11.87 -33.91 30.22
CA PRO A 738 12.85 -34.80 30.84
C PRO A 738 13.56 -35.73 29.85
N LYS A 739 12.89 -36.15 28.77
CA LYS A 739 13.49 -37.02 27.74
C LYS A 739 14.52 -36.24 26.95
N MET A 740 14.20 -35.00 26.55
CA MET A 740 15.14 -34.11 25.90
C MET A 740 16.34 -33.78 26.76
N CYS A 741 16.15 -33.43 28.04
CA CYS A 741 17.24 -33.11 28.95
C CYS A 741 18.21 -34.29 29.12
N LYS A 742 17.68 -35.52 29.24
CA LYS A 742 18.48 -36.75 29.30
C LYS A 742 19.28 -37.01 28.01
N LEU A 743 18.64 -36.88 26.84
CA LEU A 743 19.29 -37.05 25.54
C LEU A 743 20.38 -36.01 25.30
N LEU A 744 20.08 -34.73 25.56
CA LEU A 744 21.02 -33.63 25.40
C LEU A 744 22.23 -33.76 26.35
N ARG A 745 22.00 -34.14 27.61
CA ARG A 745 23.07 -34.47 28.58
C ARG A 745 23.94 -35.64 28.12
N SER A 746 23.34 -36.69 27.54
CA SER A 746 24.07 -37.83 26.99
C SER A 746 24.96 -37.41 25.81
N ALA A 747 24.42 -36.63 24.86
CA ALA A 747 25.13 -36.15 23.70
C ALA A 747 26.29 -35.20 24.06
N LEU A 748 26.10 -34.31 25.04
CA LEU A 748 27.09 -33.31 25.45
C LEU A 748 28.08 -33.80 26.52
N LYS A 749 27.95 -35.05 27.02
CA LYS A 749 28.86 -35.63 28.02
C LYS A 749 30.36 -35.48 27.67
N PRO A 750 30.81 -35.66 26.41
CA PRO A 750 32.22 -35.46 26.05
C PRO A 750 32.72 -34.02 26.22
N CYS A 751 31.83 -33.02 26.14
CA CYS A 751 32.19 -31.60 26.21
C CYS A 751 32.18 -31.03 27.63
N ILE A 752 31.72 -31.77 28.66
CA ILE A 752 31.64 -31.25 30.04
C ILE A 752 32.99 -30.72 30.56
N PRO A 753 34.15 -31.36 30.30
CA PRO A 753 35.46 -30.81 30.68
C PRO A 753 35.84 -29.52 29.93
N GLU A 754 35.52 -29.41 28.63
CA GLU A 754 35.76 -28.17 27.85
C GLU A 754 34.83 -27.03 28.34
N LEU A 755 33.60 -27.36 28.71
CA LEU A 755 32.58 -26.42 29.17
C LEU A 755 32.90 -25.78 30.54
N SER A 756 33.52 -26.53 31.47
CA SER A 756 33.83 -26.03 32.82
C SER A 756 34.86 -24.90 32.82
N VAL A 757 35.83 -24.95 31.89
CA VAL A 757 36.89 -23.95 31.71
C VAL A 757 36.58 -22.90 30.63
N SER A 758 35.46 -23.04 29.91
CA SER A 758 35.14 -22.17 28.77
C SER A 758 34.94 -20.70 29.19
N PRO A 759 35.53 -19.73 28.47
CA PRO A 759 35.30 -18.30 28.75
C PRO A 759 33.90 -17.83 28.31
N LEU A 760 33.21 -18.58 27.46
CA LEU A 760 31.97 -18.15 26.80
C LEU A 760 30.78 -18.10 27.80
N PRO A 761 30.04 -16.98 27.91
CA PRO A 761 28.89 -16.87 28.82
C PRO A 761 27.84 -17.98 28.62
N GLY A 762 27.50 -18.32 27.37
CA GLY A 762 26.56 -19.38 27.06
C GLY A 762 27.05 -20.77 27.48
N ALA A 763 28.35 -21.03 27.35
CA ALA A 763 28.96 -22.29 27.81
C ALA A 763 28.91 -22.41 29.35
N LYS A 764 29.17 -21.32 30.07
CA LYS A 764 29.05 -21.29 31.55
C LYS A 764 27.63 -21.53 32.04
N VAL A 765 26.61 -21.00 31.35
CA VAL A 765 25.19 -21.28 31.67
C VAL A 765 24.84 -22.73 31.35
N LEU A 766 25.26 -23.25 30.19
CA LEU A 766 25.05 -24.64 29.80
C LEU A 766 25.72 -25.62 30.77
N TYR A 767 26.95 -25.33 31.21
CA TYR A 767 27.67 -26.11 32.22
C TYR A 767 26.87 -26.20 33.53
N LYS A 768 26.35 -25.08 34.05
CA LYS A 768 25.53 -25.08 35.27
C LYS A 768 24.31 -26.00 35.14
N HIS A 769 23.57 -25.93 34.02
CA HIS A 769 22.43 -26.80 33.73
C HIS A 769 22.83 -28.29 33.63
N LEU A 770 23.99 -28.59 33.04
CA LEU A 770 24.49 -29.96 32.92
C LEU A 770 25.12 -30.50 34.22
N SER A 771 25.62 -29.66 35.11
CA SER A 771 26.22 -30.06 36.39
C SER A 771 25.25 -30.09 37.57
N CYS A 772 24.19 -29.27 37.55
CA CYS A 772 23.19 -29.22 38.63
C CYS A 772 21.96 -30.09 38.32
N SER A 773 22.12 -31.41 38.24
CA SER A 773 20.99 -32.38 38.32
C SER A 773 21.52 -33.78 38.69
N ASP A 774 21.58 -34.06 39.99
CA ASP A 774 21.06 -35.31 40.56
C ASP A 774 19.69 -34.98 41.18
#